data_AF-A0A3P9CNM3-F1
#
_entry.id   AF-A0A3P9CNM3-F1
#
_cell.length_a   1.000
_cell.length_b   1.000
_cell.length_c   1.000
_cell.angle_alpha   90.00
_cell.angle_beta   90.00
_cell.angle_gamma   90.00
#
_symmetry.space_group_name_H-M   'P 1'
#
loop_
_entity.id
_entity.type
_entity.pdbx_description
1 polymer ?
#
loop_
_entity_poly.entity_id
_entity_poly.type
_entity_poly.pdbx_seq_one_letter_code
_entity_poly.pdbx_strand_id
1 'polypeptide(L)'
;MHLPSDECFQVFLNVKNHNHVPPLVMTDLFEDIKDGVMLLALLEVLSGQKLPCEQGKKLKRIHWVANIGTALKFLEGRKIKLVNINSTDIVDGRPSIVLGLVWTIILYFQIEELTSSLPALHTMSSSTSSLDSSTSSTEITSPPLKKKTLPPLQGGARKALLRWVQQTATKSLSLEVRDFGPSWRTGLAFFAVINALRPNLVDMERVWGRPNRENLHEAFLLAETELGIPQLLEPEDVDVEKPDEKSVMTYVAQFLKHLPERKQSGSEGQLQVEVTGCLGLDSLSLEQRKSLRELRMWLDQLERDAIQAQETEGSLAQQYQLFKSLRVHLEMRRKQVEGALQSTQRDGMLTVDQALVKQAWERISKRLLDWHLQLDRSLPAPLDTVGAWLHEAEEALRQEITIQQAHDITASTVHRALEQHKDVLKSLESHQQVFQRIHKDRSVDGVPVPPDQLQDMAERMNFISTSSSIHLAKMEFLENKHHMQAFLSLAESKLKSWIIKYGQQESVELMLHSYISFVEKQRFFENYEMLFQSLKLSAEAYVSADSSVDEGEMGVRRFMREVVTQWRSLSMEVRSVRSMLEEVLSNWERYTSTVASLQAWLEDAEEALSQPENTKREFFRDLSHWMDQHAAMNDAGNFLIETCDETVSLDLKQQLLILNGRWRDLFLKVKQYAHSDELEKWRKEHLKAIWALKELLDTAEAKLNAPVQVSFLSVRAFLQDVEVRKANCQFNYQM
;
A
#
# COMPACT_ATOMS: atom_id res chain seq x y z
N MET A 1 18.25 5.21 4.63
CA MET A 1 18.41 4.32 5.80
C MET A 1 18.09 2.93 5.28
N HIS A 2 19.09 2.21 4.79
CA HIS A 2 18.89 0.85 4.24
C HIS A 2 18.54 -0.08 5.40
N LEU A 3 17.46 -0.84 5.24
CA LEU A 3 17.05 -1.88 6.19
C LEU A 3 17.60 -3.22 5.67
N PRO A 4 18.11 -4.12 6.53
CA PRO A 4 18.62 -5.43 6.09
C PRO A 4 17.60 -6.31 5.34
N SER A 5 16.29 -6.00 5.44
CA SER A 5 15.24 -6.64 4.65
C SER A 5 15.17 -6.19 3.19
N ASP A 6 15.72 -5.03 2.85
CA ASP A 6 15.84 -4.49 1.49
C ASP A 6 16.72 -5.40 0.63
N GLU A 7 17.97 -5.60 1.07
CA GLU A 7 18.97 -6.40 0.36
C GLU A 7 18.56 -7.87 0.26
N CYS A 8 18.07 -8.47 1.36
CA CYS A 8 17.59 -9.86 1.33
C CYS A 8 16.45 -10.07 0.33
N PHE A 9 15.48 -9.14 0.29
CA PHE A 9 14.37 -9.22 -0.64
C PHE A 9 14.80 -8.96 -2.08
N GLN A 10 15.72 -8.01 -2.31
CA GLN A 10 16.28 -7.76 -3.63
C GLN A 10 17.03 -8.99 -4.18
N VAL A 11 17.89 -9.61 -3.37
CA VAL A 11 18.61 -10.84 -3.76
C VAL A 11 17.61 -11.97 -4.02
N PHE A 12 16.60 -12.13 -3.17
CA PHE A 12 15.53 -13.12 -3.39
C PHE A 12 14.83 -12.93 -4.74
N LEU A 13 14.47 -11.69 -5.09
CA LEU A 13 13.81 -11.36 -6.36
C LEU A 13 14.72 -11.67 -7.54
N ASN A 14 16.00 -11.30 -7.47
CA ASN A 14 16.99 -11.62 -8.50
C ASN A 14 17.14 -13.13 -8.71
N VAL A 15 17.21 -13.91 -7.63
CA VAL A 15 17.29 -15.38 -7.70
C VAL A 15 16.06 -15.98 -8.40
N LYS A 16 14.85 -15.44 -8.16
CA LYS A 16 13.64 -15.94 -8.83
C LYS A 16 13.56 -15.48 -10.27
N ASN A 17 13.84 -14.22 -10.55
CA ASN A 17 13.76 -13.63 -11.89
C ASN A 17 14.87 -14.10 -12.84
N HIS A 18 15.96 -14.69 -12.33
CA HIS A 18 16.96 -15.36 -13.17
C HIS A 18 16.36 -16.53 -13.99
N ASN A 19 15.28 -17.14 -13.49
CA ASN A 19 14.55 -18.20 -14.20
C ASN A 19 13.50 -17.67 -15.19
N HIS A 20 13.32 -16.35 -15.30
CA HIS A 20 12.42 -15.72 -16.28
C HIS A 20 13.11 -15.57 -17.64
N VAL A 21 12.34 -15.61 -18.74
CA VAL A 21 12.86 -15.42 -20.11
C VAL A 21 12.18 -14.18 -20.73
N PRO A 22 12.92 -13.09 -21.00
CA PRO A 22 14.35 -12.86 -20.73
C PRO A 22 14.65 -12.66 -19.22
N PRO A 23 15.88 -12.92 -18.77
CA PRO A 23 16.27 -12.73 -17.37
C PRO A 23 16.26 -11.23 -17.02
N LEU A 24 15.67 -10.91 -15.88
CA LEU A 24 15.55 -9.55 -15.37
C LEU A 24 16.40 -9.41 -14.10
N VAL A 25 17.24 -8.38 -14.02
CA VAL A 25 18.11 -8.10 -12.88
C VAL A 25 17.67 -6.79 -12.23
N MET A 26 17.43 -6.84 -10.92
CA MET A 26 17.04 -5.72 -10.08
C MET A 26 18.27 -5.10 -9.44
N THR A 27 18.51 -3.82 -9.70
CA THR A 27 19.60 -3.01 -9.15
C THR A 27 19.17 -2.15 -7.97
N ASP A 28 17.94 -1.64 -7.99
CA ASP A 28 17.32 -0.91 -6.90
C ASP A 28 15.86 -1.38 -6.76
N LEU A 29 15.54 -2.00 -5.63
CA LEU A 29 14.20 -2.54 -5.36
C LEU A 29 13.10 -1.48 -5.49
N PHE A 30 13.35 -0.25 -5.07
CA PHE A 30 12.32 0.79 -5.00
C PHE A 30 12.10 1.50 -6.32
N GLU A 31 13.13 1.58 -7.17
CA GLU A 31 13.03 2.17 -8.51
C GLU A 31 12.58 1.15 -9.56
N ASP A 32 13.17 -0.05 -9.56
CA ASP A 32 12.97 -1.04 -10.62
C ASP A 32 11.59 -1.73 -10.54
N ILE A 33 10.90 -1.64 -9.40
CA ILE A 33 9.54 -2.21 -9.24
C ILE A 33 8.42 -1.27 -9.74
N LYS A 34 8.72 0.02 -9.96
CA LYS A 34 7.71 1.08 -10.18
C LYS A 34 6.86 0.88 -11.42
N ASP A 35 7.42 0.31 -12.48
CA ASP A 35 6.71 0.09 -13.75
C ASP A 35 5.81 -1.15 -13.75
N GLY A 36 5.89 -1.95 -12.67
CA GLY A 36 5.13 -3.18 -12.47
C GLY A 36 5.61 -4.37 -13.28
N VAL A 37 6.58 -4.23 -14.19
CA VAL A 37 7.02 -5.30 -15.09
C VAL A 37 7.74 -6.39 -14.29
N MET A 38 8.67 -6.00 -13.41
CA MET A 38 9.39 -6.96 -12.56
C MET A 38 8.47 -7.67 -11.57
N LEU A 39 7.46 -6.96 -11.05
CA LEU A 39 6.47 -7.52 -10.14
C LEU A 39 5.60 -8.56 -10.83
N LEU A 40 5.14 -8.27 -12.05
CA LEU A 40 4.39 -9.24 -12.86
C LEU A 40 5.24 -10.45 -13.20
N ALA A 41 6.46 -10.25 -13.69
CA ALA A 41 7.39 -11.33 -14.02
C ALA A 41 7.68 -12.25 -12.82
N LEU A 42 7.89 -11.68 -11.63
CA LEU A 42 8.03 -12.45 -10.39
C LEU A 42 6.81 -13.32 -10.13
N LEU A 43 5.61 -12.74 -10.21
CA LEU A 43 4.37 -13.48 -9.98
C LEU A 43 4.16 -14.56 -11.03
N GLU A 44 4.57 -14.35 -12.28
CA GLU A 44 4.56 -15.40 -13.30
C GLU A 44 5.49 -16.56 -12.92
N VAL A 45 6.73 -16.27 -12.50
CA VAL A 45 7.70 -17.29 -12.09
C VAL A 45 7.21 -18.06 -10.86
N LEU A 46 6.69 -17.37 -9.85
CA LEU A 46 6.23 -17.98 -8.61
C LEU A 46 4.95 -18.80 -8.80
N SER A 47 4.07 -18.37 -9.70
CA SER A 47 2.75 -18.99 -9.88
C SER A 47 2.67 -19.98 -11.04
N GLY A 48 3.63 -19.94 -11.97
CA GLY A 48 3.60 -20.67 -13.23
C GLY A 48 2.56 -20.17 -14.24
N GLN A 49 1.90 -19.03 -13.99
CA GLN A 49 0.84 -18.48 -14.84
C GLN A 49 1.30 -17.22 -15.55
N LYS A 50 0.96 -17.08 -16.84
CA LYS A 50 1.19 -15.85 -17.59
C LYS A 50 0.18 -14.78 -17.19
N LEU A 51 0.67 -13.57 -16.93
CA LEU A 51 -0.13 -12.43 -16.51
C LEU A 51 -0.15 -11.37 -17.62
N PRO A 52 -1.29 -10.67 -17.82
CA PRO A 52 -1.34 -9.59 -18.79
C PRO A 52 -0.41 -8.46 -18.31
N CYS A 53 0.51 -8.08 -19.18
CA CYS A 53 1.47 -7.01 -18.94
C CYS A 53 1.30 -5.99 -20.06
N GLU A 54 1.12 -4.73 -19.70
CA GLU A 54 1.12 -3.61 -20.64
C GLU A 54 2.52 -3.50 -21.28
N GLN A 55 2.57 -3.61 -22.61
CA GLN A 55 3.82 -3.55 -23.38
C GLN A 55 3.76 -2.35 -24.33
N GLY A 56 4.86 -1.59 -24.41
CA GLY A 56 4.95 -0.43 -25.31
C GLY A 56 6.38 0.10 -25.42
N LYS A 57 6.67 0.88 -26.48
CA LYS A 57 8.02 1.46 -26.72
C LYS A 57 8.46 2.42 -25.60
N LYS A 58 7.51 3.05 -24.90
CA LYS A 58 7.74 3.90 -23.71
C LYS A 58 6.57 3.74 -22.74
N LEU A 59 6.79 3.10 -21.59
CA LEU A 59 5.78 3.01 -20.54
C LEU A 59 5.59 4.38 -19.87
N LYS A 60 4.35 4.87 -19.80
CA LYS A 60 3.94 6.06 -19.04
C LYS A 60 3.35 5.63 -17.69
N ARG A 61 3.18 6.58 -16.77
CA ARG A 61 2.66 6.33 -15.41
C ARG A 61 1.33 5.55 -15.39
N ILE A 62 0.42 5.81 -16.33
CA ILE A 62 -0.85 5.07 -16.43
C ILE A 62 -0.63 3.56 -16.70
N HIS A 63 0.41 3.22 -17.48
CA HIS A 63 0.80 1.83 -17.72
C HIS A 63 1.43 1.20 -16.48
N TRP A 64 2.23 1.96 -15.72
CA TRP A 64 2.81 1.51 -14.45
C TRP A 64 1.71 1.16 -13.43
N VAL A 65 0.74 2.06 -13.27
CA VAL A 65 -0.44 1.86 -12.40
C VAL A 65 -1.25 0.66 -12.87
N ALA A 66 -1.44 0.48 -14.18
CA ALA A 66 -2.17 -0.66 -14.74
C ALA A 66 -1.43 -1.99 -14.48
N ASN A 67 -0.13 -2.09 -14.73
CA ASN A 67 0.68 -3.28 -14.49
C ASN A 67 0.67 -3.69 -13.01
N ILE A 68 0.89 -2.73 -12.12
CA ILE A 68 0.81 -2.98 -10.67
C ILE A 68 -0.62 -3.35 -10.28
N GLY A 69 -1.63 -2.67 -10.83
CA GLY A 69 -3.04 -3.01 -10.62
C GLY A 69 -3.35 -4.46 -11.01
N THR A 70 -2.81 -4.95 -12.11
CA THR A 70 -2.92 -6.37 -12.51
C THR A 70 -2.26 -7.29 -11.48
N ALA A 71 -1.05 -6.97 -11.03
CA ALA A 71 -0.36 -7.75 -10.00
C ALA A 71 -1.16 -7.82 -8.69
N LEU A 72 -1.70 -6.69 -8.22
CA LEU A 72 -2.51 -6.65 -6.98
C LEU A 72 -3.82 -7.43 -7.15
N LYS A 73 -4.53 -7.26 -8.27
CA LYS A 73 -5.75 -8.05 -8.58
C LYS A 73 -5.47 -9.55 -8.62
N PHE A 74 -4.31 -9.96 -9.14
CA PHE A 74 -3.90 -11.36 -9.14
C PHE A 74 -3.72 -11.92 -7.72
N LEU A 75 -3.06 -11.15 -6.84
CA LEU A 75 -2.89 -11.52 -5.43
C LEU A 75 -4.24 -11.58 -4.69
N GLU A 76 -5.11 -10.60 -4.89
CA GLU A 76 -6.47 -10.58 -4.34
C GLU A 76 -7.32 -11.75 -4.86
N GLY A 77 -7.18 -12.11 -6.14
CA GLY A 77 -7.82 -13.27 -6.74
C GLY A 77 -7.41 -14.60 -6.08
N ARG A 78 -6.18 -14.67 -5.53
CA ARG A 78 -5.71 -15.78 -4.69
C ARG A 78 -6.09 -15.65 -3.21
N LYS A 79 -6.97 -14.70 -2.87
CA LYS A 79 -7.45 -14.39 -1.51
C LYS A 79 -6.36 -13.90 -0.56
N ILE A 80 -5.29 -13.30 -1.08
CA ILE A 80 -4.25 -12.66 -0.29
C ILE A 80 -4.77 -11.28 0.15
N LYS A 81 -4.72 -11.00 1.46
CA LYS A 81 -5.16 -9.70 2.00
C LYS A 81 -4.06 -8.65 1.82
N LEU A 82 -4.33 -7.64 1.02
CA LEU A 82 -3.46 -6.48 0.81
C LEU A 82 -3.97 -5.33 1.70
N VAL A 83 -3.46 -5.23 2.93
CA VAL A 83 -3.86 -4.15 3.85
C VAL A 83 -2.96 -2.94 3.62
N ASN A 84 -3.56 -1.80 3.27
CA ASN A 84 -2.85 -0.53 3.02
C ASN A 84 -1.80 -0.58 1.90
N ILE A 85 -2.01 -1.40 0.88
CA ILE A 85 -1.15 -1.47 -0.31
C ILE A 85 -1.97 -1.02 -1.51
N ASN A 86 -1.65 0.14 -2.09
CA ASN A 86 -2.27 0.63 -3.33
C ASN A 86 -1.28 0.63 -4.49
N SER A 87 -1.81 0.59 -5.72
CA SER A 87 -0.98 0.62 -6.92
C SER A 87 -0.11 1.87 -7.03
N THR A 88 -0.69 3.05 -6.79
CA THR A 88 0.00 4.36 -6.80
C THR A 88 1.21 4.40 -5.87
N ASP A 89 1.10 3.76 -4.71
CA ASP A 89 2.12 3.77 -3.68
C ASP A 89 3.37 2.96 -4.07
N ILE A 90 3.16 1.91 -4.87
CA ILE A 90 4.23 1.06 -5.42
C ILE A 90 4.84 1.74 -6.65
N VAL A 91 4.02 2.38 -7.50
CA VAL A 91 4.47 3.22 -8.63
C VAL A 91 5.40 4.34 -8.16
N ASP A 92 5.17 4.86 -6.96
CA ASP A 92 6.02 5.88 -6.33
C ASP A 92 7.25 5.31 -5.60
N GLY A 93 7.38 3.98 -5.50
CA GLY A 93 8.50 3.32 -4.84
C GLY A 93 8.54 3.53 -3.33
N ARG A 94 7.38 3.69 -2.66
CA ARG A 94 7.35 3.96 -1.20
C ARG A 94 7.94 2.76 -0.43
N PRO A 95 9.08 2.90 0.27
CA PRO A 95 9.84 1.75 0.75
C PRO A 95 9.07 0.80 1.67
N SER A 96 8.32 1.33 2.64
CA SER A 96 7.56 0.52 3.59
C SER A 96 6.47 -0.33 2.92
N ILE A 97 5.87 0.17 1.84
CA ILE A 97 4.78 -0.51 1.12
C ILE A 97 5.34 -1.51 0.13
N VAL A 98 6.42 -1.15 -0.58
CA VAL A 98 7.14 -2.07 -1.46
C VAL A 98 7.64 -3.27 -0.65
N LEU A 99 8.32 -3.04 0.48
CA LEU A 99 8.77 -4.12 1.37
C LEU A 99 7.59 -4.93 1.94
N GLY A 100 6.48 -4.27 2.29
CA GLY A 100 5.26 -4.92 2.76
C GLY A 100 4.64 -5.85 1.72
N LEU A 101 4.59 -5.42 0.46
CA LEU A 101 4.11 -6.20 -0.67
C LEU A 101 5.02 -7.40 -0.95
N VAL A 102 6.33 -7.17 -1.09
CA VAL A 102 7.30 -8.24 -1.37
C VAL A 102 7.29 -9.28 -0.26
N TRP A 103 7.23 -8.86 1.01
CA TRP A 103 7.06 -9.78 2.15
C TRP A 103 5.77 -10.60 2.04
N THR A 104 4.66 -9.97 1.67
CA THR A 104 3.38 -10.68 1.52
C THR A 104 3.45 -11.74 0.43
N ILE A 105 4.14 -11.44 -0.67
CA ILE A 105 4.39 -12.39 -1.77
C ILE A 105 5.28 -13.55 -1.29
N ILE A 106 6.40 -13.26 -0.63
CA ILE A 106 7.31 -14.28 -0.08
C ILE A 106 6.58 -15.17 0.93
N LEU A 107 5.86 -14.56 1.87
CA LEU A 107 5.12 -15.28 2.91
C LEU A 107 4.14 -16.28 2.30
N TYR A 108 3.42 -15.89 1.25
CA TYR A 108 2.42 -16.74 0.61
C TYR A 108 3.04 -17.80 -0.31
N PHE A 109 3.81 -17.39 -1.32
CA PHE A 109 4.33 -18.28 -2.37
C PHE A 109 5.57 -19.09 -1.99
N GLN A 110 6.27 -18.71 -0.92
CA GLN A 110 7.41 -19.50 -0.44
C GLN A 110 7.10 -20.12 0.90
N ILE A 111 6.74 -19.34 1.91
CA ILE A 111 6.70 -19.89 3.27
C ILE A 111 5.43 -20.70 3.51
N GLU A 112 4.26 -20.15 3.18
CA GLU A 112 2.98 -20.82 3.41
C GLU A 112 2.81 -22.05 2.51
N GLU A 113 3.16 -21.94 1.23
CA GLU A 113 3.15 -23.08 0.32
C GLU A 113 4.07 -24.22 0.80
N LEU A 114 5.34 -23.94 1.13
CA LEU A 114 6.29 -24.96 1.59
C LEU A 114 5.96 -25.53 2.97
N THR A 115 5.33 -24.74 3.85
CA THR A 115 4.89 -25.25 5.16
C THR A 115 3.58 -26.01 5.10
N SER A 116 2.75 -25.77 4.09
CA SER A 116 1.51 -26.53 3.85
C SER A 116 1.77 -27.96 3.34
N SER A 117 2.91 -28.20 2.68
CA SER A 117 3.34 -29.53 2.22
C SER A 117 3.96 -30.41 3.32
N LEU A 118 4.19 -29.89 4.54
CA LEU A 118 4.61 -30.69 5.68
C LEU A 118 3.45 -31.62 6.12
N PRO A 119 3.67 -32.93 6.38
CA PRO A 119 2.60 -33.84 6.77
C PRO A 119 1.77 -33.29 7.93
N ALA A 120 0.46 -33.19 7.72
CA ALA A 120 -0.50 -32.75 8.73
C ALA A 120 -0.47 -33.69 9.94
N LEU A 121 0.16 -33.25 11.03
CA LEU A 121 0.00 -33.85 12.36
C LEU A 121 -1.43 -33.58 12.84
N HIS A 122 -2.38 -34.42 12.40
CA HIS A 122 -3.77 -34.43 12.85
C HIS A 122 -4.08 -35.72 13.60
N THR A 123 -4.28 -35.58 14.92
CA THR A 123 -5.25 -36.22 15.86
C THR A 123 -4.59 -36.15 17.24
N MET A 124 -5.15 -35.52 18.29
CA MET A 124 -6.49 -35.75 18.85
C MET A 124 -7.03 -34.50 19.59
N SER A 125 -8.19 -34.02 19.15
CA SER A 125 -9.26 -33.38 19.93
C SER A 125 -10.46 -33.36 18.97
N SER A 126 -11.54 -34.11 19.14
CA SER A 126 -12.41 -34.19 20.30
C SER A 126 -13.32 -35.43 20.20
N SER A 127 -13.65 -36.04 21.32
CA SER A 127 -14.87 -36.83 21.48
C SER A 127 -15.32 -36.65 22.92
N THR A 128 -16.22 -35.68 23.14
CA THR A 128 -17.12 -35.70 24.28
C THR A 128 -18.39 -36.38 23.83
N SER A 129 -18.67 -37.54 24.41
CA SER A 129 -19.95 -38.20 24.40
C SER A 129 -21.01 -37.33 25.07
N SER A 130 -22.22 -37.28 24.49
CA SER A 130 -23.45 -37.09 25.24
C SER A 130 -24.60 -37.74 24.49
N LEU A 131 -25.26 -38.67 25.17
CA LEU A 131 -26.56 -39.24 24.84
C LEU A 131 -27.64 -38.17 25.12
N ASP A 132 -28.65 -38.05 24.26
CA ASP A 132 -30.04 -38.36 24.62
C ASP A 132 -31.04 -38.16 23.45
N SER A 133 -31.62 -39.30 23.06
CA SER A 133 -33.03 -39.62 22.78
C SER A 133 -33.95 -38.73 21.90
N SER A 134 -34.28 -39.31 20.74
CA SER A 134 -35.61 -39.53 20.10
C SER A 134 -36.60 -38.37 19.88
N THR A 135 -36.95 -38.10 18.61
CA THR A 135 -38.28 -38.44 18.01
C THR A 135 -38.35 -38.08 16.52
N SER A 136 -38.83 -39.06 15.73
CA SER A 136 -39.58 -38.99 14.45
C SER A 136 -39.12 -38.10 13.28
N SER A 137 -38.60 -38.79 12.26
CA SER A 137 -39.06 -38.83 10.85
C SER A 137 -39.54 -37.54 10.16
N THR A 138 -38.81 -37.09 9.13
CA THR A 138 -39.18 -37.25 7.70
C THR A 138 -38.07 -36.71 6.80
N GLU A 139 -37.70 -37.51 5.79
CA GLU A 139 -36.88 -37.10 4.63
C GLU A 139 -37.56 -35.96 3.85
N ILE A 140 -36.85 -35.10 3.11
CA ILE A 140 -36.69 -35.22 1.64
C ILE A 140 -35.60 -34.22 1.15
N THR A 141 -34.56 -34.79 0.51
CA THR A 141 -33.70 -34.34 -0.61
C THR A 141 -33.22 -32.88 -0.78
N SER A 142 -31.88 -32.68 -0.83
CA SER A 142 -31.16 -31.72 -1.72
C SER A 142 -29.62 -31.98 -1.76
N PRO A 143 -28.90 -31.62 -2.85
CA PRO A 143 -27.63 -32.24 -3.30
C PRO A 143 -26.33 -31.60 -2.72
N PRO A 144 -25.11 -32.15 -2.95
CA PRO A 144 -23.94 -31.85 -2.14
C PRO A 144 -23.27 -30.53 -2.55
N LEU A 145 -23.20 -29.59 -1.59
CA LEU A 145 -22.43 -28.36 -1.72
C LEU A 145 -20.94 -28.64 -1.55
N LYS A 146 -20.17 -28.16 -2.52
CA LYS A 146 -18.71 -28.12 -2.59
C LYS A 146 -18.11 -27.60 -1.28
N LYS A 147 -17.10 -28.31 -0.77
CA LYS A 147 -16.25 -27.95 0.38
C LYS A 147 -15.85 -26.47 0.31
N LYS A 148 -16.34 -25.69 1.26
CA LYS A 148 -16.05 -24.27 1.44
C LYS A 148 -14.74 -24.15 2.22
N THR A 149 -13.62 -23.98 1.52
CA THR A 149 -12.31 -23.71 2.15
C THR A 149 -12.30 -22.25 2.64
N LEU A 150 -12.36 -22.06 3.95
CA LEU A 150 -12.18 -20.76 4.62
C LEU A 150 -10.75 -20.22 4.36
N PRO A 151 -10.55 -18.88 4.30
CA PRO A 151 -9.24 -18.30 4.04
C PRO A 151 -8.30 -18.41 5.26
N PRO A 152 -6.99 -18.63 5.08
CA PRO A 152 -6.04 -18.69 6.20
C PRO A 152 -5.76 -17.31 6.81
N LEU A 153 -5.67 -17.26 8.14
CA LEU A 153 -5.28 -16.09 8.93
C LEU A 153 -3.75 -16.11 9.13
N GLN A 154 -3.12 -14.96 8.92
CA GLN A 154 -1.67 -14.73 9.00
C GLN A 154 -1.10 -15.21 10.37
N GLY A 155 -0.25 -16.25 10.37
CA GLY A 155 0.38 -16.79 11.59
C GLY A 155 0.57 -18.31 11.62
N GLY A 156 -0.13 -19.06 10.75
CA GLY A 156 0.05 -20.51 10.61
C GLY A 156 1.45 -20.89 10.11
N ALA A 157 1.89 -20.28 9.02
CA ALA A 157 3.15 -20.58 8.34
C ALA A 157 4.39 -20.33 9.24
N ARG A 158 4.45 -19.19 9.95
CA ARG A 158 5.54 -18.89 10.91
C ARG A 158 5.63 -19.94 12.02
N LYS A 159 4.49 -20.33 12.60
CA LYS A 159 4.44 -21.35 13.67
C LYS A 159 4.78 -22.73 13.15
N ALA A 160 4.39 -23.06 11.92
CA ALA A 160 4.74 -24.31 11.26
C ALA A 160 6.23 -24.38 10.97
N LEU A 161 6.82 -23.31 10.39
CA LEU A 161 8.24 -23.21 10.12
C LEU A 161 9.07 -23.30 11.41
N LEU A 162 8.68 -22.56 12.46
CA LEU A 162 9.40 -22.61 13.75
C LEU A 162 9.35 -24.00 14.37
N ARG A 163 8.18 -24.67 14.34
CA ARG A 163 8.05 -26.06 14.80
C ARG A 163 8.94 -27.01 14.01
N TRP A 164 9.00 -26.85 12.69
CA TRP A 164 9.88 -27.66 11.86
C TRP A 164 11.35 -27.46 12.24
N VAL A 165 11.80 -26.21 12.39
CA VAL A 165 13.17 -25.92 12.83
C VAL A 165 13.45 -26.55 14.18
N GLN A 166 12.56 -26.37 15.16
CA GLN A 166 12.72 -26.97 16.50
C GLN A 166 12.85 -28.50 16.41
N GLN A 167 11.97 -29.17 15.66
CA GLN A 167 12.05 -30.63 15.50
C GLN A 167 13.31 -31.10 14.77
N THR A 168 13.84 -30.27 13.86
CA THR A 168 15.00 -30.59 13.02
C THR A 168 16.30 -30.33 13.77
N ALA A 169 16.42 -29.17 14.42
CA ALA A 169 17.59 -28.76 15.19
C ALA A 169 17.72 -29.53 16.52
N THR A 170 16.62 -29.75 17.27
CA THR A 170 16.68 -30.45 18.57
C THR A 170 17.05 -31.93 18.43
N LYS A 171 16.85 -32.54 17.26
CA LYS A 171 17.28 -33.93 16.99
C LYS A 171 18.78 -34.06 16.81
N SER A 172 19.44 -33.04 16.26
CA SER A 172 20.87 -33.11 15.95
C SER A 172 21.72 -32.67 17.13
N LEU A 173 21.31 -31.64 17.87
CA LEU A 173 21.98 -31.12 19.07
C LEU A 173 20.94 -30.45 19.95
N SER A 174 21.02 -30.57 21.28
CA SER A 174 20.10 -29.96 22.26
C SER A 174 20.16 -28.42 22.31
N LEU A 175 19.98 -27.78 21.15
CA LEU A 175 19.88 -26.35 20.91
C LEU A 175 18.40 -25.94 20.91
N GLU A 176 18.09 -24.88 21.64
CA GLU A 176 16.72 -24.38 21.77
C GLU A 176 16.50 -23.15 20.88
N VAL A 177 15.90 -23.35 19.71
CA VAL A 177 15.53 -22.24 18.80
C VAL A 177 14.14 -21.73 19.16
N ARG A 178 14.05 -20.47 19.63
CA ARG A 178 12.80 -19.88 20.15
C ARG A 178 12.15 -18.87 19.21
N ASP A 179 12.90 -18.32 18.27
CA ASP A 179 12.50 -17.22 17.40
C ASP A 179 13.20 -17.30 16.02
N PHE A 180 12.94 -16.33 15.14
CA PHE A 180 13.68 -16.11 13.88
C PHE A 180 14.62 -14.90 13.96
N GLY A 181 15.00 -14.47 15.16
CA GLY A 181 15.88 -13.34 15.40
C GLY A 181 17.09 -13.75 16.24
N PRO A 182 17.20 -13.38 17.52
CA PRO A 182 18.38 -13.66 18.35
C PRO A 182 18.83 -15.13 18.39
N SER A 183 17.90 -16.09 18.26
CA SER A 183 18.23 -17.53 18.25
C SER A 183 19.15 -17.94 17.08
N TRP A 184 19.23 -17.13 16.02
CA TRP A 184 20.01 -17.40 14.79
C TRP A 184 21.33 -16.64 14.73
N ARG A 185 21.53 -15.65 15.60
CA ARG A 185 22.68 -14.74 15.59
C ARG A 185 24.03 -15.47 15.65
N THR A 186 24.11 -16.57 16.39
CA THR A 186 25.36 -17.31 16.60
C THR A 186 25.75 -18.21 15.43
N GLY A 187 24.90 -18.37 14.42
CA GLY A 187 25.08 -19.29 13.30
C GLY A 187 24.79 -20.77 13.63
N LEU A 188 24.72 -21.14 14.91
CA LEU A 188 24.54 -22.53 15.35
C LEU A 188 23.22 -23.16 14.87
N ALA A 189 22.14 -22.37 14.81
CA ALA A 189 20.85 -22.83 14.31
C ALA A 189 20.91 -23.21 12.82
N PHE A 190 21.66 -22.47 11.99
CA PHE A 190 21.86 -22.81 10.58
C PHE A 190 22.61 -24.13 10.43
N PHE A 191 23.72 -24.30 11.16
CA PHE A 191 24.46 -25.56 11.15
C PHE A 191 23.63 -26.75 11.63
N ALA A 192 22.79 -26.57 12.66
CA ALA A 192 21.92 -27.62 13.16
C ALA A 192 20.90 -28.09 12.10
N VAL A 193 20.36 -27.16 11.30
CA VAL A 193 19.45 -27.47 10.18
C VAL A 193 20.21 -28.13 9.03
N ILE A 194 21.38 -27.62 8.64
CA ILE A 194 22.23 -28.19 7.59
C ILE A 194 22.62 -29.63 7.92
N ASN A 195 23.14 -29.87 9.14
CA ASN A 195 23.55 -31.20 9.59
C ASN A 195 22.35 -32.17 9.71
N ALA A 196 21.16 -31.68 10.03
CA ALA A 196 19.97 -32.52 10.07
C ALA A 196 19.46 -32.92 8.67
N LEU A 197 19.59 -32.04 7.67
CA LEU A 197 19.25 -32.35 6.28
C LEU A 197 20.31 -33.25 5.63
N ARG A 198 21.58 -33.05 5.97
CA ARG A 198 22.70 -33.83 5.46
C ARG A 198 23.73 -34.10 6.57
N PRO A 199 23.60 -35.26 7.25
CA PRO A 199 24.48 -35.64 8.35
C PRO A 199 25.95 -35.76 7.96
N ASN A 200 26.85 -35.52 8.91
CA ASN A 200 28.32 -35.61 8.80
C ASN A 200 29.01 -34.49 7.99
N LEU A 201 28.30 -33.39 7.69
CA LEU A 201 28.90 -32.22 7.03
C LEU A 201 29.64 -31.29 8.00
N VAL A 202 29.24 -31.25 9.28
CA VAL A 202 29.65 -30.22 10.23
C VAL A 202 30.13 -30.87 11.52
N ASP A 203 31.36 -30.55 11.92
CA ASP A 203 31.87 -30.86 13.27
C ASP A 203 31.38 -29.78 14.24
N MET A 204 30.25 -30.05 14.87
CA MET A 204 29.59 -29.07 15.73
C MET A 204 30.46 -28.64 16.92
N GLU A 205 31.31 -29.51 17.46
CA GLU A 205 32.20 -29.20 18.61
C GLU A 205 33.15 -28.05 18.29
N ARG A 206 33.58 -27.91 17.04
CA ARG A 206 34.43 -26.81 16.58
C ARG A 206 33.68 -25.49 16.40
N VAL A 207 32.39 -25.55 16.10
CA VAL A 207 31.56 -24.37 15.79
C VAL A 207 31.14 -23.63 17.08
N TRP A 208 30.98 -24.33 18.21
CA TRP A 208 30.57 -23.74 19.50
C TRP A 208 31.53 -22.67 20.04
N GLY A 209 32.82 -22.74 19.71
CA GLY A 209 33.85 -21.83 20.23
C GLY A 209 34.24 -20.68 19.29
N ARG A 210 33.63 -20.60 18.11
CA ARG A 210 33.99 -19.63 17.05
C ARG A 210 33.13 -18.36 17.11
N PRO A 211 33.64 -17.23 16.60
CA PRO A 211 32.86 -16.00 16.52
C PRO A 211 31.67 -16.16 15.58
N ASN A 212 30.54 -15.53 15.93
CA ASN A 212 29.27 -15.60 15.21
C ASN A 212 29.43 -15.36 13.70
N ARG A 213 30.19 -14.32 13.33
CA ARG A 213 30.38 -13.88 11.95
C ARG A 213 31.09 -14.91 11.07
N GLU A 214 32.06 -15.64 11.62
CA GLU A 214 32.70 -16.77 10.91
C GLU A 214 31.74 -17.95 10.76
N ASN A 215 30.97 -18.25 11.80
CA ASN A 215 29.97 -19.32 11.78
C ASN A 215 28.88 -19.05 10.74
N LEU A 216 28.38 -17.82 10.67
CA LEU A 216 27.37 -17.42 9.69
C LEU A 216 27.91 -17.52 8.26
N HIS A 217 29.12 -17.01 8.00
CA HIS A 217 29.76 -17.08 6.69
C HIS A 217 29.91 -18.54 6.21
N GLU A 218 30.40 -19.43 7.07
CA GLU A 218 30.59 -20.84 6.71
C GLU A 218 29.27 -21.59 6.57
N ALA A 219 28.27 -21.29 7.40
CA ALA A 219 26.94 -21.90 7.27
C ALA A 219 26.28 -21.53 5.93
N PHE A 220 26.37 -20.26 5.50
CA PHE A 220 25.82 -19.82 4.22
C PHE A 220 26.57 -20.43 3.03
N LEU A 221 27.90 -20.50 3.11
CA LEU A 221 28.72 -21.15 2.09
C LEU A 221 28.37 -22.64 1.95
N LEU A 222 28.25 -23.37 3.06
CA LEU A 222 27.87 -24.79 3.04
C LEU A 222 26.45 -25.01 2.50
N ALA A 223 25.50 -24.14 2.84
CA ALA A 223 24.15 -24.22 2.29
C ALA A 223 24.15 -24.03 0.76
N GLU A 224 24.99 -23.15 0.24
CA GLU A 224 25.14 -22.94 -1.20
C GLU A 224 25.85 -24.12 -1.88
N THR A 225 27.00 -24.56 -1.37
CA THR A 225 27.81 -25.60 -2.03
C THR A 225 27.22 -27.01 -1.90
N GLU A 226 26.60 -27.34 -0.75
CA GLU A 226 26.14 -28.70 -0.46
C GLU A 226 24.63 -28.91 -0.67
N LEU A 227 23.84 -27.84 -0.57
CA LEU A 227 22.37 -27.90 -0.72
C LEU A 227 21.87 -27.09 -1.94
N GLY A 228 22.72 -26.28 -2.58
CA GLY A 228 22.32 -25.44 -3.70
C GLY A 228 21.40 -24.28 -3.30
N ILE A 229 21.42 -23.88 -2.03
CA ILE A 229 20.60 -22.78 -1.50
C ILE A 229 21.38 -21.47 -1.65
N PRO A 230 20.94 -20.53 -2.51
CA PRO A 230 21.68 -19.30 -2.76
C PRO A 230 21.71 -18.42 -1.51
N GLN A 231 22.82 -17.73 -1.28
CA GLN A 231 23.00 -16.85 -0.12
C GLN A 231 22.08 -15.62 -0.24
N LEU A 232 21.07 -15.52 0.63
CA LEU A 232 20.14 -14.38 0.67
C LEU A 232 20.46 -13.38 1.80
N LEU A 233 21.42 -13.71 2.66
CA LEU A 233 21.77 -12.95 3.86
C LEU A 233 23.28 -12.80 3.92
N GLU A 234 23.76 -11.63 4.34
CA GLU A 234 25.16 -11.47 4.69
C GLU A 234 25.38 -11.78 6.19
N PRO A 235 26.57 -12.26 6.59
CA PRO A 235 26.90 -12.47 8.00
C PRO A 235 26.72 -11.20 8.85
N GLU A 236 26.89 -10.02 8.24
CA GLU A 236 26.75 -8.72 8.89
C GLU A 236 25.30 -8.41 9.28
N ASP A 237 24.33 -8.86 8.48
CA ASP A 237 22.90 -8.63 8.68
C ASP A 237 22.31 -9.44 9.84
N VAL A 238 22.99 -10.55 10.17
CA VAL A 238 22.55 -11.50 11.19
C VAL A 238 23.34 -11.35 12.49
N ASP A 239 24.62 -10.95 12.47
CA ASP A 239 25.39 -10.68 13.69
C ASP A 239 25.11 -9.29 14.30
N VAL A 240 23.84 -9.01 14.52
CA VAL A 240 23.33 -7.80 15.17
C VAL A 240 22.48 -8.15 16.38
N GLU A 241 22.22 -7.19 17.28
CA GLU A 241 21.46 -7.44 18.52
C GLU A 241 20.05 -7.97 18.25
N LYS A 242 19.42 -7.49 17.18
CA LYS A 242 18.07 -7.89 16.75
C LYS A 242 18.05 -8.14 15.23
N PRO A 243 18.35 -9.37 14.79
CA PRO A 243 18.28 -9.73 13.37
C PRO A 243 16.87 -9.58 12.82
N ASP A 244 16.74 -9.21 11.54
CA ASP A 244 15.43 -9.08 10.89
C ASP A 244 14.77 -10.46 10.71
N GLU A 245 13.68 -10.69 11.44
CA GLU A 245 13.02 -12.00 11.43
C GLU A 245 12.45 -12.37 10.05
N LYS A 246 12.07 -11.40 9.22
CA LYS A 246 11.50 -11.69 7.89
C LYS A 246 12.59 -12.18 6.94
N SER A 247 13.77 -11.55 6.97
CA SER A 247 14.94 -11.96 6.20
C SER A 247 15.38 -13.38 6.62
N VAL A 248 15.49 -13.65 7.93
CA VAL A 248 15.84 -14.99 8.44
C VAL A 248 14.78 -16.03 8.04
N MET A 249 13.49 -15.74 8.21
CA MET A 249 12.41 -16.63 7.78
C MET A 249 12.46 -16.94 6.27
N THR A 250 12.75 -15.93 5.45
CA THR A 250 12.84 -16.06 3.98
C THR A 250 13.95 -17.03 3.57
N TYR A 251 15.11 -16.90 4.22
CA TYR A 251 16.25 -17.79 3.97
C TYR A 251 16.00 -19.20 4.49
N VAL A 252 15.53 -19.34 5.73
CA VAL A 252 15.25 -20.65 6.37
C VAL A 252 14.19 -21.45 5.61
N ALA A 253 13.19 -20.78 5.02
CA ALA A 253 12.16 -21.47 4.24
C ALA A 253 12.73 -22.19 3.01
N GLN A 254 13.87 -21.77 2.43
CA GLN A 254 14.47 -22.47 1.28
C GLN A 254 14.91 -23.90 1.63
N PHE A 255 15.30 -24.15 2.88
CA PHE A 255 15.75 -25.46 3.35
C PHE A 255 14.64 -26.52 3.32
N LEU A 256 13.36 -26.12 3.34
CA LEU A 256 12.22 -27.05 3.27
C LEU A 256 12.17 -27.83 1.96
N LYS A 257 12.70 -27.29 0.86
CA LYS A 257 12.69 -27.93 -0.47
C LYS A 257 13.61 -29.16 -0.55
N HIS A 258 14.48 -29.34 0.43
CA HIS A 258 15.49 -30.41 0.46
C HIS A 258 15.17 -31.52 1.49
N LEU A 259 13.92 -31.59 1.95
CA LEU A 259 13.43 -32.69 2.79
C LEU A 259 13.38 -34.01 2.00
N PRO A 260 13.92 -35.13 2.52
CA PRO A 260 13.84 -36.41 1.83
C PRO A 260 12.40 -36.95 1.80
N GLU A 261 11.84 -37.17 0.60
CA GLU A 261 10.53 -37.79 0.40
C GLU A 261 10.51 -39.23 0.98
N ARG A 262 9.90 -39.43 2.15
CA ARG A 262 9.79 -40.76 2.76
C ARG A 262 8.57 -41.50 2.18
N LYS A 263 8.83 -42.44 1.27
CA LYS A 263 7.84 -43.34 0.64
C LYS A 263 6.91 -43.98 1.68
N GLN A 264 5.61 -43.75 1.52
CA GLN A 264 4.55 -44.47 2.24
C GLN A 264 4.46 -45.91 1.71
N SER A 265 4.76 -46.89 2.55
CA SER A 265 4.34 -48.28 2.36
C SER A 265 3.50 -48.69 3.56
N GLY A 266 2.24 -49.05 3.30
CA GLY A 266 1.24 -49.32 4.31
C GLY A 266 1.50 -50.57 5.15
N SER A 267 0.88 -50.60 6.33
CA SER A 267 0.11 -51.74 6.82
C SER A 267 -0.62 -51.30 8.08
N GLU A 268 -1.91 -51.61 8.11
CA GLU A 268 -2.74 -51.65 9.31
C GLU A 268 -2.14 -52.60 10.36
N GLY A 269 -2.36 -52.31 11.64
CA GLY A 269 -2.00 -53.19 12.75
C GLY A 269 -1.86 -52.45 14.07
N GLN A 270 -2.91 -52.56 14.90
CA GLN A 270 -2.93 -52.18 16.31
C GLN A 270 -1.74 -52.77 17.09
N LEU A 271 -1.24 -52.04 18.09
CA LEU A 271 -1.04 -52.53 19.46
C LEU A 271 -0.62 -51.37 20.38
N GLN A 272 -1.19 -51.42 21.58
CA GLN A 272 -0.97 -50.54 22.73
C GLN A 272 0.50 -50.53 23.18
N VAL A 273 0.94 -49.45 23.83
CA VAL A 273 1.71 -49.47 25.11
C VAL A 273 2.04 -48.02 25.56
N GLU A 274 1.54 -47.73 26.76
CA GLU A 274 2.09 -46.93 27.87
C GLU A 274 2.34 -45.41 27.76
N VAL A 275 1.50 -44.73 28.54
CA VAL A 275 1.50 -43.36 29.04
C VAL A 275 2.59 -43.18 30.10
N THR A 276 3.57 -42.28 29.95
CA THR A 276 4.24 -41.61 31.10
C THR A 276 5.08 -40.33 30.81
N GLY A 277 4.71 -39.44 29.87
CA GLY A 277 5.62 -38.34 29.47
C GLY A 277 5.15 -36.87 29.50
N CYS A 278 3.87 -36.56 29.75
CA CYS A 278 3.29 -35.26 29.34
C CYS A 278 2.83 -34.32 30.49
N LEU A 279 3.44 -34.35 31.67
CA LEU A 279 2.96 -33.57 32.83
C LEU A 279 3.49 -32.12 32.94
N GLY A 280 4.30 -31.61 32.00
CA GLY A 280 4.98 -30.31 32.16
C GLY A 280 4.28 -29.07 31.61
N LEU A 281 3.62 -29.13 30.44
CA LEU A 281 3.14 -27.94 29.72
C LEU A 281 1.65 -27.61 29.92
N ASP A 282 0.81 -28.58 30.28
CA ASP A 282 -0.61 -28.33 30.58
C ASP A 282 -0.80 -27.56 31.90
N SER A 283 0.14 -27.71 32.85
CA SER A 283 0.10 -27.05 34.16
C SER A 283 0.03 -25.52 34.05
N LEU A 284 0.87 -24.90 33.21
CA LEU A 284 1.01 -23.44 33.13
C LEU A 284 -0.23 -22.74 32.53
N SER A 285 -0.86 -23.35 31.53
CA SER A 285 -2.10 -22.81 30.94
C SER A 285 -3.32 -23.02 31.84
N LEU A 286 -3.35 -24.10 32.61
CA LEU A 286 -4.33 -24.35 33.67
C LEU A 286 -4.18 -23.36 34.81
N GLU A 287 -2.94 -23.07 35.21
CA GLU A 287 -2.62 -22.16 36.30
C GLU A 287 -2.97 -20.71 35.95
N GLN A 288 -2.72 -20.27 34.71
CA GLN A 288 -3.16 -18.96 34.23
C GLN A 288 -4.69 -18.86 34.10
N ARG A 289 -5.39 -19.91 33.66
CA ARG A 289 -6.86 -19.96 33.70
C ARG A 289 -7.42 -19.99 35.12
N LYS A 290 -6.70 -20.58 36.06
CA LYS A 290 -7.07 -20.62 37.48
C LYS A 290 -6.93 -19.22 38.10
N SER A 291 -5.81 -18.54 37.84
CA SER A 291 -5.57 -17.18 38.36
C SER A 291 -6.58 -16.16 37.81
N LEU A 292 -6.95 -16.25 36.52
CA LEU A 292 -8.00 -15.39 35.94
C LEU A 292 -9.38 -15.63 36.59
N ARG A 293 -9.73 -16.90 36.89
CA ARG A 293 -10.96 -17.23 37.62
C ARG A 293 -10.94 -16.75 39.06
N GLU A 294 -9.82 -16.89 39.75
CA GLU A 294 -9.63 -16.36 41.11
C GLU A 294 -9.79 -14.84 41.14
N LEU A 295 -9.19 -14.14 40.17
CA LEU A 295 -9.29 -12.69 40.03
C LEU A 295 -10.74 -12.25 39.76
N ARG A 296 -11.45 -12.95 38.88
CA ARG A 296 -12.88 -12.70 38.64
C ARG A 296 -13.72 -12.90 39.91
N MET A 297 -13.52 -14.02 40.61
CA MET A 297 -14.26 -14.30 41.87
C MET A 297 -13.99 -13.23 42.92
N TRP A 298 -12.76 -12.74 43.00
CA TRP A 298 -12.40 -11.64 43.90
C TRP A 298 -13.10 -10.32 43.51
N LEU A 299 -13.17 -9.98 42.22
CA LEU A 299 -13.92 -8.80 41.75
C LEU A 299 -15.43 -8.93 42.05
N ASP A 300 -16.02 -10.10 41.81
CA ASP A 300 -17.43 -10.38 42.12
C ASP A 300 -17.70 -10.31 43.64
N GLN A 301 -16.75 -10.74 44.47
CA GLN A 301 -16.87 -10.62 45.92
C GLN A 301 -16.79 -9.15 46.36
N LEU A 302 -15.83 -8.40 45.83
CA LEU A 302 -15.67 -6.98 46.15
C LEU A 302 -16.91 -6.16 45.77
N GLU A 303 -17.58 -6.53 44.67
CA GLU A 303 -18.87 -5.94 44.28
C GLU A 303 -19.98 -6.25 45.28
N ARG A 304 -20.09 -7.49 45.76
CA ARG A 304 -21.05 -7.84 46.83
C ARG A 304 -20.76 -7.07 48.11
N ASP A 305 -19.49 -6.97 48.50
CA ASP A 305 -19.06 -6.23 49.68
C ASP A 305 -19.39 -4.74 49.54
N ALA A 306 -19.23 -4.16 48.34
CA ALA A 306 -19.61 -2.79 48.05
C ALA A 306 -21.12 -2.56 48.14
N ILE A 307 -21.94 -3.49 47.62
CA ILE A 307 -23.41 -3.42 47.75
C ILE A 307 -23.82 -3.44 49.22
N GLN A 308 -23.30 -4.38 50.00
CA GLN A 308 -23.62 -4.51 51.41
C GLN A 308 -23.18 -3.27 52.22
N ALA A 309 -21.99 -2.74 51.95
CA ALA A 309 -21.47 -1.56 52.62
C ALA A 309 -22.31 -0.31 52.32
N GLN A 310 -22.80 -0.16 51.08
CA GLN A 310 -23.68 0.94 50.69
C GLN A 310 -25.08 0.86 51.33
N GLU A 311 -25.59 -0.34 51.57
CA GLU A 311 -26.89 -0.57 52.24
C GLU A 311 -26.83 -0.41 53.77
N THR A 312 -25.62 -0.42 54.35
CA THR A 312 -25.45 -0.31 55.81
C THR A 312 -25.77 1.11 56.27
N GLU A 313 -26.79 1.29 57.11
CA GLU A 313 -27.12 2.63 57.65
C GLU A 313 -25.98 3.17 58.52
N GLY A 314 -25.55 4.41 58.25
CA GLY A 314 -24.45 5.07 58.95
C GLY A 314 -24.35 6.55 58.63
N SER A 315 -23.50 7.28 59.38
CA SER A 315 -23.23 8.69 59.06
C SER A 315 -22.46 8.82 57.74
N LEU A 316 -22.51 9.99 57.08
CA LEU A 316 -21.78 10.22 55.84
C LEU A 316 -20.28 9.93 55.97
N ALA A 317 -19.68 10.29 57.11
CA ALA A 317 -18.29 9.99 57.41
C ALA A 317 -18.02 8.47 57.49
N GLN A 318 -18.90 7.69 58.11
CA GLN A 318 -18.77 6.23 58.19
C GLN A 318 -18.92 5.58 56.80
N GLN A 319 -19.92 6.03 56.03
CA GLN A 319 -20.15 5.60 54.66
C GLN A 319 -18.93 5.87 53.76
N TYR A 320 -18.32 7.05 53.87
CA TYR A 320 -17.11 7.39 53.14
C TYR A 320 -15.90 6.53 53.53
N GLN A 321 -15.75 6.19 54.82
CA GLN A 321 -14.68 5.28 55.27
C GLN A 321 -14.83 3.86 54.70
N LEU A 322 -16.06 3.33 54.63
CA LEU A 322 -16.32 2.03 54.01
C LEU A 322 -15.97 2.04 52.51
N PHE A 323 -16.41 3.08 51.80
CA PHE A 323 -16.04 3.29 50.40
C PHE A 323 -14.52 3.36 50.20
N LYS A 324 -13.83 4.16 51.01
CA LYS A 324 -12.37 4.32 50.95
C LYS A 324 -11.64 2.99 51.18
N SER A 325 -12.09 2.19 52.16
CA SER A 325 -11.52 0.86 52.41
C SER A 325 -11.64 -0.06 51.19
N LEU A 326 -12.80 -0.11 50.54
CA LEU A 326 -13.02 -0.91 49.34
C LEU A 326 -12.22 -0.41 48.14
N ARG A 327 -12.09 0.92 47.97
CA ARG A 327 -11.24 1.51 46.93
C ARG A 327 -9.77 1.15 47.12
N VAL A 328 -9.27 1.16 48.35
CA VAL A 328 -7.90 0.74 48.66
C VAL A 328 -7.68 -0.74 48.31
N HIS A 329 -8.64 -1.62 48.62
CA HIS A 329 -8.58 -3.03 48.20
C HIS A 329 -8.55 -3.18 46.67
N LEU A 330 -9.34 -2.40 45.94
CA LEU A 330 -9.29 -2.38 44.47
C LEU A 330 -7.91 -1.94 43.97
N GLU A 331 -7.39 -0.85 44.51
CA GLU A 331 -6.12 -0.25 44.08
C GLU A 331 -4.92 -1.16 44.36
N MET A 332 -4.91 -1.88 45.49
CA MET A 332 -3.85 -2.85 45.84
C MET A 332 -3.68 -3.96 44.80
N ARG A 333 -4.76 -4.35 44.11
CA ARG A 333 -4.77 -5.40 43.08
C ARG A 333 -4.85 -4.84 41.66
N ARG A 334 -4.95 -3.52 41.48
CA ARG A 334 -5.20 -2.87 40.19
C ARG A 334 -4.24 -3.30 39.10
N LYS A 335 -2.93 -3.27 39.36
CA LYS A 335 -1.91 -3.71 38.37
C LYS A 335 -2.09 -5.18 37.94
N GLN A 336 -2.51 -6.05 38.85
CA GLN A 336 -2.79 -7.45 38.53
C GLN A 336 -4.03 -7.57 37.64
N VAL A 337 -5.05 -6.76 37.89
CA VAL A 337 -6.25 -6.72 37.06
C VAL A 337 -5.95 -6.14 35.69
N GLU A 338 -5.31 -4.97 35.61
CA GLU A 338 -4.93 -4.32 34.35
C GLU A 338 -4.06 -5.23 33.47
N GLY A 339 -3.14 -5.99 34.07
CA GLY A 339 -2.38 -7.02 33.34
C GLY A 339 -3.25 -8.15 32.77
N ALA A 340 -4.34 -8.51 33.45
CA ALA A 340 -5.30 -9.51 32.97
C ALA A 340 -6.23 -8.98 31.85
N LEU A 341 -6.42 -7.66 31.75
CA LEU A 341 -7.24 -7.01 30.71
C LEU A 341 -6.52 -6.89 29.36
N GLN A 342 -5.21 -7.13 29.31
CA GLN A 342 -4.45 -7.10 28.06
C GLN A 342 -4.61 -8.40 27.29
N SER A 343 -4.88 -8.31 25.98
CA SER A 343 -5.01 -9.51 25.14
C SER A 343 -3.74 -10.37 25.23
N THR A 344 -3.91 -11.62 25.65
CA THR A 344 -2.86 -12.65 25.52
C THR A 344 -2.88 -13.31 24.14
N GLN A 345 -3.89 -13.00 23.33
CA GLN A 345 -4.06 -13.53 21.98
C GLN A 345 -3.41 -12.60 20.94
N ARG A 346 -2.90 -13.21 19.86
CA ARG A 346 -2.18 -12.50 18.79
C ARG A 346 -3.09 -11.67 17.87
N ASP A 347 -4.39 -11.93 17.90
CA ASP A 347 -5.41 -11.17 17.17
C ASP A 347 -5.90 -9.93 17.94
N GLY A 348 -5.37 -9.70 19.15
CA GLY A 348 -5.79 -8.60 20.02
C GLY A 348 -7.11 -8.85 20.74
N MET A 349 -7.73 -10.02 20.54
CA MET A 349 -9.00 -10.37 21.18
C MET A 349 -8.78 -10.97 22.57
N LEU A 350 -9.68 -10.67 23.50
CA LEU A 350 -9.64 -11.24 24.83
C LEU A 350 -10.08 -12.71 24.78
N THR A 351 -9.40 -13.57 25.53
CA THR A 351 -9.95 -14.90 25.84
C THR A 351 -11.27 -14.77 26.60
N VAL A 352 -12.10 -15.82 26.58
CA VAL A 352 -13.36 -15.84 27.34
C VAL A 352 -13.13 -15.49 28.82
N ASP A 353 -12.12 -16.08 29.45
CA ASP A 353 -11.79 -15.81 30.85
C ASP A 353 -11.35 -14.34 31.08
N GLN A 354 -10.54 -13.77 30.16
CA GLN A 354 -10.13 -12.36 30.23
C GLN A 354 -11.29 -11.39 29.99
N ALA A 355 -12.20 -11.72 29.06
CA ALA A 355 -13.40 -10.93 28.82
C ALA A 355 -14.34 -10.93 30.04
N LEU A 356 -14.45 -12.06 30.74
CA LEU A 356 -15.22 -12.15 31.99
C LEU A 356 -14.59 -11.34 33.12
N VAL A 357 -13.25 -11.34 33.24
CA VAL A 357 -12.52 -10.46 34.18
C VAL A 357 -12.76 -8.99 33.81
N LYS A 358 -12.67 -8.63 32.53
CA LYS A 358 -12.94 -7.27 32.04
C LYS A 358 -14.37 -6.83 32.37
N GLN A 359 -15.36 -7.68 32.13
CA GLN A 359 -16.75 -7.40 32.49
C GLN A 359 -16.93 -7.23 34.00
N ALA A 360 -16.28 -8.04 34.83
CA ALA A 360 -16.32 -7.88 36.29
C ALA A 360 -15.65 -6.58 36.75
N TRP A 361 -14.50 -6.23 36.16
CA TRP A 361 -13.79 -4.98 36.41
C TRP A 361 -14.62 -3.75 36.06
N GLU A 362 -15.26 -3.74 34.88
CA GLU A 362 -16.14 -2.65 34.44
C GLU A 362 -17.34 -2.47 35.37
N ARG A 363 -17.96 -3.58 35.82
CA ARG A 363 -19.07 -3.54 36.78
C ARG A 363 -18.66 -2.93 38.12
N ILE A 364 -17.58 -3.40 38.75
CA ILE A 364 -17.14 -2.86 40.04
C ILE A 364 -16.62 -1.42 39.93
N SER A 365 -15.93 -1.09 38.84
CA SER A 365 -15.46 0.28 38.59
C SER A 365 -16.62 1.24 38.44
N LYS A 366 -17.64 0.88 37.67
CA LYS A 366 -18.87 1.67 37.55
C LYS A 366 -19.58 1.80 38.89
N ARG A 367 -19.75 0.70 39.62
CA ARG A 367 -20.42 0.69 40.93
C ARG A 367 -19.74 1.61 41.95
N LEU A 368 -18.40 1.54 42.05
CA LEU A 368 -17.64 2.40 42.95
C LEU A 368 -17.68 3.86 42.49
N LEU A 369 -17.65 4.12 41.18
CA LEU A 369 -17.79 5.48 40.65
C LEU A 369 -19.17 6.09 40.99
N ASP A 370 -20.25 5.33 40.79
CA ASP A 370 -21.62 5.75 41.10
C ASP A 370 -21.80 5.99 42.60
N TRP A 371 -21.22 5.13 43.45
CA TRP A 371 -21.27 5.32 44.90
C TRP A 371 -20.48 6.54 45.34
N HIS A 372 -19.30 6.79 44.74
CA HIS A 372 -18.53 8.00 45.03
C HIS A 372 -19.30 9.26 44.68
N LEU A 373 -19.95 9.29 43.50
CA LEU A 373 -20.79 10.39 43.06
C LEU A 373 -21.96 10.62 44.02
N GLN A 374 -22.57 9.55 44.53
CA GLN A 374 -23.63 9.66 45.53
C GLN A 374 -23.13 10.27 46.84
N LEU A 375 -21.96 9.84 47.32
CA LEU A 375 -21.33 10.38 48.54
C LEU A 375 -21.00 11.86 48.40
N ASP A 376 -20.50 12.26 47.24
CA ASP A 376 -20.18 13.65 46.91
C ASP A 376 -21.44 14.51 46.80
N ARG A 377 -22.49 14.03 46.14
CA ARG A 377 -23.80 14.70 46.07
C ARG A 377 -24.51 14.80 47.42
N SER A 378 -24.11 14.00 48.41
CA SER A 378 -24.66 14.03 49.76
C SER A 378 -24.02 15.09 50.66
N LEU A 379 -23.00 15.81 50.17
CA LEU A 379 -22.36 16.91 50.90
C LEU A 379 -23.26 18.16 50.96
N PRO A 380 -23.09 19.05 51.96
CA PRO A 380 -23.85 20.30 52.02
C PRO A 380 -23.53 21.23 50.85
N ALA A 381 -24.55 21.91 50.32
CA ALA A 381 -24.37 22.88 49.25
C ALA A 381 -23.44 24.03 49.68
N PRO A 382 -22.45 24.43 48.85
CA PRO A 382 -22.32 24.11 47.43
C PRO A 382 -21.39 22.92 47.10
N LEU A 383 -20.92 22.13 48.07
CA LEU A 383 -20.00 21.02 47.80
C LEU A 383 -20.63 19.87 47.00
N ASP A 384 -21.93 19.67 47.10
CA ASP A 384 -22.70 18.74 46.26
C ASP A 384 -22.51 19.01 44.77
N THR A 385 -22.61 20.27 44.36
CA THR A 385 -22.45 20.71 42.97
C THR A 385 -21.00 20.58 42.52
N VAL A 386 -20.03 20.93 43.38
CA VAL A 386 -18.60 20.76 43.11
C VAL A 386 -18.26 19.28 42.93
N GLY A 387 -18.79 18.40 43.78
CA GLY A 387 -18.57 16.96 43.70
C GLY A 387 -19.18 16.34 42.44
N ALA A 388 -20.40 16.74 42.07
CA ALA A 388 -21.02 16.31 40.82
C ALA A 388 -20.18 16.75 39.59
N TRP A 389 -19.73 18.01 39.58
CA TRP A 389 -18.89 18.54 38.50
C TRP A 389 -17.51 17.85 38.44
N LEU A 390 -16.88 17.56 39.58
CA LEU A 390 -15.61 16.82 39.63
C LEU A 390 -15.73 15.46 38.92
N HIS A 391 -16.84 14.75 39.15
CA HIS A 391 -17.11 13.49 38.47
C HIS A 391 -17.25 13.65 36.95
N GLU A 392 -18.04 14.63 36.49
CA GLU A 392 -18.22 14.90 35.06
C GLU A 392 -16.90 15.29 34.37
N ALA A 393 -16.07 16.12 35.03
CA ALA A 393 -14.77 16.51 34.52
C ALA A 393 -13.78 15.33 34.47
N GLU A 394 -13.74 14.48 35.49
CA GLU A 394 -12.91 13.27 35.47
C GLU A 394 -13.33 12.28 34.39
N GLU A 395 -14.63 12.11 34.17
CA GLU A 395 -15.17 11.26 33.11
C GLU A 395 -14.74 11.78 31.74
N ALA A 396 -14.83 13.09 31.50
CA ALA A 396 -14.36 13.75 30.29
C ALA A 396 -12.86 13.48 30.03
N LEU A 397 -12.02 13.62 31.06
CA LEU A 397 -10.57 13.39 30.97
C LEU A 397 -10.20 11.91 30.76
N ARG A 398 -11.03 10.98 31.21
CA ARG A 398 -10.81 9.52 31.11
C ARG A 398 -11.47 8.88 29.89
N GLN A 399 -12.26 9.63 29.13
CA GLN A 399 -13.03 9.09 28.03
C GLN A 399 -12.13 8.51 26.94
N GLU A 400 -12.27 7.21 26.67
CA GLU A 400 -11.63 6.56 25.54
C GLU A 400 -12.51 6.70 24.29
N ILE A 401 -11.97 7.32 23.24
CA ILE A 401 -12.69 7.46 21.97
C ILE A 401 -12.52 6.18 21.16
N THR A 402 -13.64 5.56 20.81
CA THR A 402 -13.65 4.41 19.90
C THR A 402 -13.30 4.87 18.49
N ILE A 403 -12.14 4.45 17.99
CA ILE A 403 -11.71 4.71 16.61
C ILE A 403 -12.55 3.85 15.67
N GLN A 404 -13.26 4.47 14.73
CA GLN A 404 -14.05 3.78 13.72
C GLN A 404 -13.23 3.60 12.42
N GLN A 405 -13.66 2.71 11.52
CA GLN A 405 -12.93 2.43 10.28
C GLN A 405 -12.84 3.64 9.34
N ALA A 406 -13.82 4.55 9.40
CA ALA A 406 -13.85 5.76 8.57
C ALA A 406 -13.37 6.98 9.37
N HIS A 407 -12.40 7.71 8.80
CA HIS A 407 -11.74 8.83 9.48
C HIS A 407 -12.64 10.06 9.65
N ASP A 408 -13.57 10.30 8.73
CA ASP A 408 -14.57 11.37 8.79
C ASP A 408 -15.55 11.20 9.96
N ILE A 409 -16.04 9.96 10.16
CA ILE A 409 -16.94 9.63 11.28
C ILE A 409 -16.18 9.73 12.61
N THR A 410 -14.92 9.27 12.62
CA THR A 410 -14.06 9.38 13.80
C THR A 410 -13.79 10.85 14.15
N ALA A 411 -13.44 11.70 13.18
CA ALA A 411 -13.23 13.13 13.39
C ALA A 411 -14.48 13.81 13.97
N SER A 412 -15.66 13.52 13.42
CA SER A 412 -16.94 14.05 13.92
C SER A 412 -17.25 13.59 15.36
N THR A 413 -16.88 12.34 15.69
CA THR A 413 -17.05 11.79 17.04
C THR A 413 -16.11 12.46 18.04
N VAL A 414 -14.85 12.67 17.65
CA VAL A 414 -13.84 13.37 18.47
C VAL A 414 -14.25 14.83 18.68
N HIS A 415 -14.69 15.52 17.62
CA HIS A 415 -15.15 16.90 17.68
C HIS A 415 -16.30 17.08 18.70
N ARG A 416 -17.33 16.22 18.63
CA ARG A 416 -18.43 16.27 19.59
C ARG A 416 -17.97 16.03 21.03
N ALA A 417 -17.06 15.09 21.25
CA ALA A 417 -16.51 14.83 22.57
C ALA A 417 -15.67 16.03 23.08
N LEU A 418 -14.84 16.61 22.21
CA LEU A 418 -14.03 17.79 22.53
C LEU A 418 -14.91 18.97 22.96
N GLU A 419 -15.98 19.28 22.23
CA GLU A 419 -16.87 20.37 22.59
C GLU A 419 -17.59 20.13 23.92
N GLN A 420 -18.01 18.88 24.18
CA GLN A 420 -18.56 18.49 25.48
C GLN A 420 -17.54 18.67 26.61
N HIS A 421 -16.29 18.28 26.39
CA HIS A 421 -15.21 18.41 27.39
C HIS A 421 -14.88 19.89 27.64
N LYS A 422 -14.86 20.72 26.59
CA LYS A 422 -14.70 22.17 26.71
C LYS A 422 -15.81 22.77 27.55
N ASP A 423 -17.06 22.37 27.32
CA ASP A 423 -18.21 22.87 28.06
C ASP A 423 -18.14 22.54 29.56
N VAL A 424 -17.77 21.31 29.92
CA VAL A 424 -17.59 20.90 31.33
C VAL A 424 -16.43 21.64 31.99
N LEU A 425 -15.33 21.85 31.27
CA LEU A 425 -14.12 22.48 31.81
C LEU A 425 -14.20 24.02 31.89
N LYS A 426 -15.15 24.67 31.21
CA LYS A 426 -15.39 26.12 31.32
C LYS A 426 -15.64 26.58 32.76
N SER A 427 -16.24 25.73 33.59
CA SER A 427 -16.53 26.04 35.00
C SER A 427 -15.42 25.64 35.98
N LEU A 428 -14.23 25.24 35.52
CA LEU A 428 -13.12 24.82 36.37
C LEU A 428 -12.73 25.88 37.40
N GLU A 429 -12.47 27.11 36.95
CA GLU A 429 -12.01 28.20 37.83
C GLU A 429 -13.04 28.56 38.91
N SER A 430 -14.33 28.58 38.56
CA SER A 430 -15.39 28.92 39.51
C SER A 430 -15.53 27.85 40.60
N HIS A 431 -15.56 26.57 40.24
CA HIS A 431 -15.61 25.47 41.21
C HIS A 431 -14.35 25.40 42.07
N GLN A 432 -13.17 25.66 41.49
CA GLN A 432 -11.91 25.70 42.23
C GLN A 432 -11.91 26.80 43.30
N GLN A 433 -12.40 28.01 42.99
CA GLN A 433 -12.50 29.10 43.94
C GLN A 433 -13.51 28.85 45.08
N VAL A 434 -14.63 28.18 44.77
CA VAL A 434 -15.62 27.77 45.78
C VAL A 434 -15.00 26.72 46.70
N PHE A 435 -14.38 25.70 46.13
CA PHE A 435 -13.76 24.61 46.87
C PHE A 435 -12.60 25.09 47.77
N GLN A 436 -11.72 25.97 47.29
CA GLN A 436 -10.59 26.49 48.07
C GLN A 436 -11.02 27.26 49.33
N ARG A 437 -12.18 27.94 49.30
CA ARG A 437 -12.74 28.61 50.48
C ARG A 437 -13.18 27.59 51.52
N ILE A 438 -14.02 26.64 51.10
CA ILE A 438 -14.59 25.61 51.97
C ILE A 438 -13.51 24.66 52.52
N HIS A 439 -12.50 24.34 51.72
CA HIS A 439 -11.39 23.49 52.14
C HIS A 439 -10.60 24.09 53.31
N LYS A 440 -10.50 25.43 53.39
CA LYS A 440 -9.88 26.12 54.54
C LYS A 440 -10.76 26.06 55.78
N ASP A 441 -12.06 26.24 55.60
CA ASP A 441 -13.04 26.33 56.70
C ASP A 441 -13.44 24.95 57.26
N ARG A 442 -13.19 23.86 56.50
CA ARG A 442 -13.51 22.45 56.83
C ARG A 442 -14.99 22.18 57.17
N SER A 443 -15.85 23.14 56.90
CA SER A 443 -17.27 23.12 57.20
C SER A 443 -18.02 24.00 56.21
N VAL A 444 -19.29 23.70 56.02
CA VAL A 444 -20.21 24.49 55.20
C VAL A 444 -21.40 24.83 56.08
N ASP A 445 -21.66 26.12 56.28
CA ASP A 445 -22.72 26.62 57.17
C ASP A 445 -22.71 25.98 58.58
N GLY A 446 -21.51 25.70 59.10
CA GLY A 446 -21.31 25.06 60.41
C GLY A 446 -21.47 23.53 60.42
N VAL A 447 -21.83 22.91 59.29
CA VAL A 447 -21.84 21.44 59.15
C VAL A 447 -20.42 20.97 58.83
N PRO A 448 -19.79 20.15 59.68
CA PRO A 448 -18.45 19.64 59.43
C PRO A 448 -18.46 18.64 58.26
N VAL A 449 -17.48 18.78 57.37
CA VAL A 449 -17.30 17.90 56.21
C VAL A 449 -16.30 16.80 56.57
N PRO A 450 -16.51 15.53 56.16
CA PRO A 450 -15.53 14.46 56.41
C PRO A 450 -14.15 14.82 55.85
N PRO A 451 -13.08 14.83 56.67
CA PRO A 451 -11.77 15.31 56.26
C PRO A 451 -11.15 14.47 55.14
N ASP A 452 -11.38 13.16 55.16
CA ASP A 452 -10.89 12.23 54.14
C ASP A 452 -11.53 12.48 52.78
N GLN A 453 -12.82 12.82 52.74
CA GLN A 453 -13.54 13.13 51.51
C GLN A 453 -13.12 14.49 50.95
N LEU A 454 -12.95 15.47 51.83
CA LEU A 454 -12.47 16.80 51.44
C LEU A 454 -11.05 16.75 50.87
N GLN A 455 -10.18 15.89 51.41
CA GLN A 455 -8.83 15.67 50.89
C GLN A 455 -8.85 14.95 49.53
N ASP A 456 -9.68 13.91 49.36
CA ASP A 456 -9.86 13.23 48.07
C ASP A 456 -10.35 14.19 46.98
N MET A 457 -11.37 15.01 47.27
CA MET A 457 -11.84 16.05 46.35
C MET A 457 -10.74 17.05 45.97
N ALA A 458 -9.84 17.39 46.90
CA ALA A 458 -8.72 18.29 46.64
C ALA A 458 -7.69 17.66 45.68
N GLU A 459 -7.40 16.38 45.85
CA GLU A 459 -6.50 15.63 44.95
C GLU A 459 -7.08 15.55 43.53
N ARG A 460 -8.38 15.28 43.42
CA ARG A 460 -9.11 15.22 42.15
C ARG A 460 -9.17 16.59 41.45
N MET A 461 -9.46 17.65 42.21
CA MET A 461 -9.44 19.03 41.71
C MET A 461 -8.05 19.41 41.16
N ASN A 462 -6.98 19.05 41.88
CA ASN A 462 -5.62 19.28 41.43
C ASN A 462 -5.31 18.50 40.15
N PHE A 463 -5.71 17.23 40.08
CA PHE A 463 -5.55 16.40 38.88
C PHE A 463 -6.24 17.01 37.65
N ILE A 464 -7.49 17.44 37.76
CA ILE A 464 -8.20 18.11 36.67
C ILE A 464 -7.49 19.42 36.28
N SER A 465 -7.07 20.21 37.28
CA SER A 465 -6.39 21.48 37.04
C SER A 465 -5.09 21.33 36.25
N THR A 466 -4.30 20.29 36.55
CA THR A 466 -3.02 20.04 35.85
C THR A 466 -3.18 19.29 34.53
N SER A 467 -4.22 18.46 34.39
CA SER A 467 -4.37 17.57 33.24
C SER A 467 -5.32 18.11 32.16
N SER A 468 -6.18 19.07 32.48
CA SER A 468 -7.22 19.59 31.57
C SER A 468 -6.65 20.20 30.29
N SER A 469 -5.61 21.04 30.40
CA SER A 469 -4.97 21.69 29.24
C SER A 469 -4.30 20.66 28.31
N ILE A 470 -3.62 19.66 28.89
CA ILE A 470 -2.98 18.57 28.15
C ILE A 470 -4.02 17.73 27.43
N HIS A 471 -5.13 17.39 28.12
CA HIS A 471 -6.23 16.63 27.55
C HIS A 471 -6.89 17.35 26.37
N LEU A 472 -7.23 18.63 26.53
CA LEU A 472 -7.84 19.42 25.46
C LEU A 472 -6.90 19.54 24.24
N ALA A 473 -5.61 19.81 24.47
CA ALA A 473 -4.63 19.88 23.38
C ALA A 473 -4.50 18.53 22.64
N LYS A 474 -4.48 17.41 23.37
CA LYS A 474 -4.47 16.06 22.80
C LYS A 474 -5.73 15.78 21.97
N MET A 475 -6.90 16.16 22.45
CA MET A 475 -8.18 15.98 21.78
C MET A 475 -8.27 16.82 20.50
N GLU A 476 -7.83 18.07 20.53
CA GLU A 476 -7.74 18.95 19.35
C GLU A 476 -6.78 18.39 18.28
N PHE A 477 -5.62 17.88 18.71
CA PHE A 477 -4.71 17.19 17.81
C PHE A 477 -5.35 15.94 17.19
N LEU A 478 -6.06 15.12 17.99
CA LEU A 478 -6.71 13.91 17.53
C LEU A 478 -7.83 14.19 16.52
N GLU A 479 -8.59 15.26 16.73
CA GLU A 479 -9.60 15.74 15.78
C GLU A 479 -8.95 16.14 14.45
N ASN A 480 -7.96 17.04 14.49
CA ASN A 480 -7.26 17.50 13.29
C ASN A 480 -6.54 16.37 12.55
N LYS A 481 -5.99 15.40 13.31
CA LYS A 481 -5.37 14.18 12.76
C LYS A 481 -6.37 13.41 11.90
N HIS A 482 -7.57 13.16 12.41
CA HIS A 482 -8.59 12.41 11.66
C HIS A 482 -9.21 13.22 10.53
N HIS A 483 -9.38 14.54 10.66
CA HIS A 483 -9.76 15.40 9.54
C HIS A 483 -8.75 15.34 8.40
N MET A 484 -7.44 15.44 8.71
CA MET A 484 -6.38 15.32 7.70
C MET A 484 -6.38 13.94 7.03
N GLN A 485 -6.51 12.86 7.80
CA GLN A 485 -6.57 11.51 7.24
C GLN A 485 -7.79 11.32 6.34
N ALA A 486 -8.98 11.80 6.75
CA ALA A 486 -10.19 11.74 5.94
C ALA A 486 -10.03 12.50 4.61
N PHE A 487 -9.43 13.69 4.65
CA PHE A 487 -9.14 14.49 3.46
C PHE A 487 -8.20 13.75 2.50
N LEU A 488 -7.09 13.21 3.00
CA LEU A 488 -6.13 12.46 2.18
C LEU A 488 -6.74 11.19 1.60
N SER A 489 -7.51 10.42 2.38
CA SER A 489 -8.20 9.22 1.89
C SER A 489 -9.25 9.53 0.82
N LEU A 490 -10.01 10.62 0.96
CA LEU A 490 -10.96 11.07 -0.06
C LEU A 490 -10.23 11.44 -1.37
N ALA A 491 -9.13 12.18 -1.25
CA ALA A 491 -8.33 12.61 -2.39
C ALA A 491 -7.68 11.41 -3.11
N GLU A 492 -7.15 10.43 -2.38
CA GLU A 492 -6.66 9.17 -2.96
C GLU A 492 -7.77 8.39 -3.68
N SER A 493 -8.97 8.32 -3.10
CA SER A 493 -10.12 7.67 -3.73
C SER A 493 -10.51 8.37 -5.04
N LYS A 494 -10.49 9.70 -5.07
CA LYS A 494 -10.75 10.48 -6.30
C LYS A 494 -9.66 10.27 -7.33
N LEU A 495 -8.40 10.32 -6.91
CA LEU A 495 -7.26 10.09 -7.79
C LEU A 495 -7.32 8.71 -8.46
N LYS A 496 -7.60 7.66 -7.70
CA LYS A 496 -7.80 6.30 -8.24
C LYS A 496 -8.90 6.24 -9.29
N SER A 497 -9.95 7.06 -9.16
CA SER A 497 -11.03 7.11 -10.17
C SER A 497 -10.63 7.83 -11.46
N TRP A 498 -9.52 8.57 -11.48
CA TRP A 498 -9.06 9.34 -12.64
C TRP A 498 -7.84 8.74 -13.36
N ILE A 499 -7.08 7.86 -12.69
CA ILE A 499 -5.90 7.17 -13.25
C ILE A 499 -6.26 5.72 -13.61
N ILE A 500 -7.45 5.52 -14.18
CA ILE A 500 -7.87 4.25 -14.77
C ILE A 500 -7.74 4.34 -16.29
N LYS A 501 -7.76 3.18 -16.98
CA LYS A 501 -7.88 3.15 -18.44
C LYS A 501 -9.17 3.86 -18.86
N TYR A 502 -9.09 4.62 -19.94
CA TYR A 502 -10.12 5.57 -20.34
C TYR A 502 -11.23 4.94 -21.19
N GLY A 503 -12.45 5.46 -21.08
CA GLY A 503 -13.55 5.06 -21.94
C GLY A 503 -13.61 5.87 -23.23
N GLN A 504 -14.80 5.92 -23.84
CA GLN A 504 -15.11 6.82 -24.95
C GLN A 504 -14.97 8.29 -24.54
N GLN A 505 -14.90 9.19 -25.54
CA GLN A 505 -14.70 10.63 -25.36
C GLN A 505 -15.62 11.23 -24.27
N GLU A 506 -16.93 10.99 -24.32
CA GLU A 506 -17.90 11.52 -23.34
C GLU A 506 -17.57 11.12 -21.90
N SER A 507 -17.14 9.88 -21.68
CA SER A 507 -16.74 9.38 -20.36
C SER A 507 -15.48 10.08 -19.84
N VAL A 508 -14.52 10.38 -20.73
CA VAL A 508 -13.30 11.14 -20.38
C VAL A 508 -13.63 12.60 -20.08
N GLU A 509 -14.57 13.20 -20.79
CA GLU A 509 -15.06 14.56 -20.52
C GLU A 509 -15.72 14.66 -19.15
N LEU A 510 -16.55 13.67 -18.77
CA LEU A 510 -17.12 13.57 -17.42
C LEU A 510 -16.05 13.45 -16.34
N MET A 511 -14.98 12.70 -16.62
CA MET A 511 -13.85 12.55 -15.71
C MET A 511 -13.09 13.88 -15.53
N LEU A 512 -12.84 14.62 -16.62
CA LEU A 512 -12.24 15.95 -16.58
C LEU A 512 -13.13 16.95 -15.83
N HIS A 513 -14.44 16.88 -16.03
CA HIS A 513 -15.37 17.72 -15.27
C HIS A 513 -15.34 17.41 -13.77
N SER A 514 -15.29 16.12 -13.40
CA SER A 514 -15.11 15.70 -12.01
C SER A 514 -13.80 16.21 -11.43
N TYR A 515 -12.72 16.17 -12.20
CA TYR A 515 -11.41 16.71 -11.80
C TYR A 515 -11.50 18.21 -11.54
N ILE A 516 -11.98 19.00 -12.49
CA ILE A 516 -12.11 20.46 -12.38
C ILE A 516 -12.99 20.83 -11.18
N SER A 517 -14.10 20.12 -10.99
CA SER A 517 -14.99 20.37 -9.86
C SER A 517 -14.32 20.13 -8.51
N PHE A 518 -13.52 19.07 -8.37
CA PHE A 518 -12.87 18.73 -7.10
C PHE A 518 -11.60 19.55 -6.86
N VAL A 519 -10.77 19.76 -7.88
CA VAL A 519 -9.47 20.41 -7.72
C VAL A 519 -9.60 21.92 -7.74
N GLU A 520 -10.32 22.47 -8.73
CA GLU A 520 -10.41 23.92 -8.93
C GLU A 520 -11.58 24.52 -8.14
N LYS A 521 -12.81 24.02 -8.35
CA LYS A 521 -14.00 24.64 -7.72
C LYS A 521 -14.02 24.45 -6.20
N GLN A 522 -13.61 23.29 -5.72
CA GLN A 522 -13.50 23.03 -4.28
C GLN A 522 -12.17 23.47 -3.68
N ARG A 523 -11.26 24.09 -4.47
CA ARG A 523 -9.98 24.65 -3.99
C ARG A 523 -9.14 23.62 -3.22
N PHE A 524 -8.95 22.44 -3.82
CA PHE A 524 -8.31 21.29 -3.18
C PHE A 524 -6.97 21.60 -2.48
N PHE A 525 -6.08 22.33 -3.15
CA PHE A 525 -4.76 22.66 -2.58
C PHE A 525 -4.85 23.64 -1.42
N GLU A 526 -5.75 24.62 -1.49
CA GLU A 526 -5.96 25.61 -0.41
C GLU A 526 -6.55 24.92 0.84
N ASN A 527 -7.48 23.97 0.64
CA ASN A 527 -8.05 23.20 1.74
C ASN A 527 -7.00 22.34 2.46
N TYR A 528 -6.06 21.73 1.72
CA TYR A 528 -4.94 21.02 2.34
C TYR A 528 -4.11 21.96 3.21
N GLU A 529 -3.74 23.15 2.71
CA GLU A 529 -2.93 24.09 3.49
C GLU A 529 -3.63 24.54 4.76
N MET A 530 -4.93 24.82 4.70
CA MET A 530 -5.73 25.17 5.88
C MET A 530 -5.75 24.03 6.92
N LEU A 531 -6.05 22.80 6.49
CA LEU A 531 -6.08 21.64 7.37
C LEU A 531 -4.70 21.32 7.96
N PHE A 532 -3.65 21.42 7.15
CA PHE A 532 -2.29 21.15 7.58
C PHE A 532 -1.79 22.19 8.59
N GLN A 533 -2.16 23.46 8.42
CA GLN A 533 -1.83 24.50 9.38
C GLN A 533 -2.56 24.29 10.72
N SER A 534 -3.85 23.92 10.70
CA SER A 534 -4.61 23.56 11.93
C SER A 534 -3.99 22.36 12.65
N LEU A 535 -3.64 21.32 11.89
CA LEU A 535 -2.97 20.14 12.41
C LEU A 535 -1.61 20.48 13.03
N LYS A 536 -0.83 21.34 12.39
CA LYS A 536 0.48 21.77 12.90
C LYS A 536 0.35 22.52 14.23
N LEU A 537 -0.57 23.49 14.31
CA LEU A 537 -0.79 24.27 15.54
C LEU A 537 -1.25 23.39 16.70
N SER A 538 -2.20 22.48 16.47
CA SER A 538 -2.67 21.54 17.51
C SER A 538 -1.60 20.53 17.90
N ALA A 539 -0.77 20.07 16.98
CA ALA A 539 0.38 19.21 17.27
C ALA A 539 1.42 19.91 18.15
N GLU A 540 1.76 21.17 17.84
CA GLU A 540 2.69 21.98 18.64
C GLU A 540 2.11 22.22 20.05
N ALA A 541 0.83 22.57 20.16
CA ALA A 541 0.15 22.75 21.44
C ALA A 541 0.19 21.47 22.29
N TYR A 542 -0.13 20.31 21.70
CA TYR A 542 -0.11 19.03 22.39
C TYR A 542 1.29 18.65 22.88
N VAL A 543 2.31 18.74 22.01
CA VAL A 543 3.70 18.42 22.38
C VAL A 543 4.22 19.37 23.46
N SER A 544 3.87 20.66 23.38
CA SER A 544 4.29 21.63 24.39
C SER A 544 3.63 21.41 25.76
N ALA A 545 2.40 20.89 25.77
CA ALA A 545 1.65 20.60 27.00
C ALA A 545 2.08 19.28 27.65
N ASP A 546 2.46 18.27 26.86
CA ASP A 546 2.84 16.93 27.33
C ASP A 546 4.37 16.75 27.34
N SER A 547 5.09 17.56 28.12
CA SER A 547 6.56 17.53 28.19
C SER A 547 7.14 16.28 28.88
N SER A 548 6.30 15.30 29.26
CA SER A 548 6.67 14.16 30.10
C SER A 548 6.81 12.84 29.35
N VAL A 549 6.29 12.76 28.10
CA VAL A 549 6.23 11.50 27.33
C VAL A 549 6.89 11.64 25.95
N ASP A 550 8.16 11.23 25.87
CA ASP A 550 8.97 11.23 24.63
C ASP A 550 8.35 10.36 23.52
N GLU A 551 7.59 9.31 23.90
CA GLU A 551 6.85 8.46 22.95
C GLU A 551 5.71 9.21 22.23
N GLY A 552 5.05 10.16 22.91
CA GLY A 552 3.98 10.98 22.36
C GLY A 552 4.49 11.95 21.30
N GLU A 553 5.59 12.65 21.61
CA GLU A 553 6.26 13.57 20.69
C GLU A 553 6.80 12.85 19.45
N MET A 554 7.47 11.71 19.63
CA MET A 554 7.94 10.89 18.51
C MET A 554 6.78 10.41 17.62
N GLY A 555 5.65 10.04 18.23
CA GLY A 555 4.42 9.66 17.53
C GLY A 555 3.84 10.78 16.68
N VAL A 556 3.72 11.99 17.24
CA VAL A 556 3.26 13.19 16.52
C VAL A 556 4.21 13.52 15.37
N ARG A 557 5.52 13.57 15.61
CA ARG A 557 6.53 13.84 14.57
C ARG A 557 6.51 12.81 13.45
N ARG A 558 6.33 11.52 13.77
CA ARG A 558 6.17 10.45 12.77
C ARG A 558 4.95 10.70 11.90
N PHE A 559 3.79 10.92 12.50
CA PHE A 559 2.55 11.19 11.77
C PHE A 559 2.65 12.43 10.88
N MET A 560 3.22 13.52 11.37
CA MET A 560 3.42 14.75 10.57
C MET A 560 4.28 14.49 9.34
N ARG A 561 5.35 13.67 9.46
CA ARG A 561 6.16 13.27 8.31
C ARG A 561 5.37 12.43 7.31
N GLU A 562 4.59 11.47 7.80
CA GLU A 562 3.72 10.63 6.95
C GLU A 562 2.77 11.50 6.11
N VAL A 563 2.07 12.45 6.73
CA VAL A 563 1.17 13.41 6.04
C VAL A 563 1.91 14.19 4.95
N VAL A 564 3.08 14.74 5.26
CA VAL A 564 3.88 15.50 4.28
C VAL A 564 4.34 14.61 3.12
N THR A 565 4.78 13.39 3.40
CA THR A 565 5.23 12.46 2.35
C THR A 565 4.08 12.01 1.46
N GLN A 566 2.92 11.70 2.04
CA GLN A 566 1.70 11.32 1.33
C GLN A 566 1.21 12.48 0.46
N TRP A 567 1.19 13.70 1.00
CA TRP A 567 0.80 14.90 0.25
C TRP A 567 1.71 15.19 -0.94
N ARG A 568 3.04 15.03 -0.79
CA ARG A 568 3.97 15.25 -1.91
C ARG A 568 3.65 14.35 -3.10
N SER A 569 3.49 13.05 -2.86
CA SER A 569 3.10 12.06 -3.87
C SER A 569 1.73 12.39 -4.46
N LEU A 570 0.70 12.46 -3.61
CA LEU A 570 -0.69 12.72 -4.02
C LEU A 570 -0.84 14.01 -4.82
N SER A 571 -0.20 15.09 -4.39
CA SER A 571 -0.31 16.39 -5.05
C SER A 571 0.44 16.46 -6.38
N MET A 572 1.48 15.65 -6.58
CA MET A 572 2.13 15.50 -7.90
C MET A 572 1.22 14.73 -8.85
N GLU A 573 0.61 13.65 -8.39
CA GLU A 573 -0.31 12.84 -9.20
C GLU A 573 -1.57 13.62 -9.59
N VAL A 574 -2.21 14.30 -8.65
CA VAL A 574 -3.38 15.12 -8.94
C VAL A 574 -3.04 16.21 -9.98
N ARG A 575 -1.82 16.76 -9.98
CA ARG A 575 -1.41 17.73 -11.00
C ARG A 575 -1.21 17.10 -12.38
N SER A 576 -0.78 15.83 -12.46
CA SER A 576 -0.53 15.17 -13.75
C SER A 576 -1.81 14.68 -14.43
N VAL A 577 -2.87 14.36 -13.67
CA VAL A 577 -4.15 13.86 -14.19
C VAL A 577 -4.73 14.77 -15.27
N ARG A 578 -4.75 16.10 -15.03
CA ARG A 578 -5.33 17.05 -16.00
C ARG A 578 -4.68 16.94 -17.37
N SER A 579 -3.35 16.97 -17.40
CA SER A 579 -2.59 16.90 -18.65
C SER A 579 -2.88 15.61 -19.40
N MET A 580 -3.02 14.48 -18.70
CA MET A 580 -3.34 13.20 -19.33
C MET A 580 -4.76 13.18 -19.90
N LEU A 581 -5.75 13.68 -19.14
CA LEU A 581 -7.14 13.77 -19.61
C LEU A 581 -7.26 14.68 -20.83
N GLU A 582 -6.59 15.83 -20.83
CA GLU A 582 -6.55 16.75 -21.97
C GLU A 582 -5.82 16.13 -23.18
N GLU A 583 -4.72 15.39 -22.97
CA GLU A 583 -4.01 14.65 -24.04
C GLU A 583 -4.92 13.58 -24.67
N VAL A 584 -5.69 12.84 -23.86
CA VAL A 584 -6.64 11.82 -24.36
C VAL A 584 -7.77 12.45 -25.14
N LEU A 585 -8.37 13.53 -24.64
CA LEU A 585 -9.44 14.24 -25.35
C LEU A 585 -8.96 14.85 -26.67
N SER A 586 -7.76 15.43 -26.69
CA SER A 586 -7.16 15.96 -27.91
C SER A 586 -6.92 14.85 -28.95
N ASN A 587 -6.50 13.65 -28.53
CA ASN A 587 -6.35 12.51 -29.43
C ASN A 587 -7.71 11.97 -29.91
N TRP A 588 -8.76 12.00 -29.09
CA TRP A 588 -10.13 11.68 -29.51
C TRP A 588 -10.64 12.66 -30.58
N GLU A 589 -10.47 13.96 -30.36
CA GLU A 589 -10.85 14.99 -31.34
C GLU A 589 -10.08 14.84 -32.66
N ARG A 590 -8.76 14.59 -32.56
CA ARG A 590 -7.93 14.34 -33.75
C ARG A 590 -8.34 13.08 -34.48
N TYR A 591 -8.57 11.97 -33.76
CA TYR A 591 -8.98 10.70 -34.36
C TYR A 591 -10.35 10.83 -35.04
N THR A 592 -11.36 11.38 -34.36
CA THR A 592 -12.71 11.53 -34.91
C THR A 592 -12.74 12.45 -36.14
N SER A 593 -12.05 13.58 -36.09
CA SER A 593 -11.96 14.52 -37.22
C SER A 593 -11.21 13.93 -38.42
N THR A 594 -10.08 13.26 -38.19
CA THR A 594 -9.30 12.61 -39.26
C THR A 594 -10.04 11.42 -39.88
N VAL A 595 -10.73 10.61 -39.07
CA VAL A 595 -11.57 9.51 -39.58
C VAL A 595 -12.70 10.05 -40.45
N ALA A 596 -13.44 11.07 -39.99
CA ALA A 596 -14.58 11.61 -40.73
C ALA A 596 -14.16 12.19 -42.10
N SER A 597 -13.08 12.97 -42.10
CA SER A 597 -12.54 13.56 -43.34
C SER A 597 -11.94 12.50 -44.28
N LEU A 598 -11.19 11.53 -43.76
CA LEU A 598 -10.59 10.46 -44.56
C LEU A 598 -11.65 9.51 -45.14
N GLN A 599 -12.71 9.20 -44.39
CA GLN A 599 -13.82 8.38 -44.89
C GLN A 599 -14.52 9.04 -46.08
N ALA A 600 -14.89 10.32 -45.94
CA ALA A 600 -15.52 11.07 -47.03
C ALA A 600 -14.61 11.12 -48.26
N TRP A 601 -13.31 11.41 -48.07
CA TRP A 601 -12.37 11.42 -49.18
C TRP A 601 -12.16 10.05 -49.82
N LEU A 602 -12.12 8.97 -49.03
CA LEU A 602 -11.99 7.61 -49.57
C LEU A 602 -13.19 7.23 -50.45
N GLU A 603 -14.40 7.64 -50.08
CA GLU A 603 -15.61 7.43 -50.89
C GLU A 603 -15.51 8.17 -52.22
N ASP A 604 -15.18 9.47 -52.18
CA ASP A 604 -14.98 10.28 -53.39
C ASP A 604 -13.83 9.73 -54.27
N ALA A 605 -12.75 9.25 -53.65
CA ALA A 605 -11.59 8.70 -54.33
C ALA A 605 -11.90 7.37 -55.02
N GLU A 606 -12.69 6.51 -54.38
CA GLU A 606 -13.17 5.25 -54.95
C GLU A 606 -14.07 5.52 -56.17
N GLU A 607 -14.90 6.56 -56.15
CA GLU A 607 -15.67 7.01 -57.32
C GLU A 607 -14.77 7.59 -58.41
N ALA A 608 -13.82 8.46 -58.05
CA ALA A 608 -12.88 9.09 -58.98
C ALA A 608 -12.01 8.07 -59.75
N LEU A 609 -11.73 6.89 -59.16
CA LEU A 609 -11.04 5.81 -59.85
C LEU A 609 -11.75 5.31 -61.12
N SER A 610 -13.06 5.48 -61.22
CA SER A 610 -13.86 5.09 -62.39
C SER A 610 -13.87 6.15 -63.51
N GLN A 611 -13.36 7.35 -63.23
CA GLN A 611 -13.38 8.49 -64.15
C GLN A 611 -12.21 8.47 -65.16
N PRO A 612 -12.16 9.36 -66.15
CA PRO A 612 -11.03 9.49 -67.09
C PRO A 612 -9.72 9.96 -66.40
N GLU A 613 -8.58 9.66 -67.01
CA GLU A 613 -7.23 9.91 -66.45
C GLU A 613 -6.97 11.39 -66.08
N ASN A 614 -7.52 12.34 -66.84
CA ASN A 614 -7.36 13.77 -66.55
C ASN A 614 -8.03 14.15 -65.21
N THR A 615 -9.24 13.62 -64.97
CA THR A 615 -9.99 13.84 -63.72
C THR A 615 -9.30 13.16 -62.54
N LYS A 616 -8.71 11.96 -62.74
CA LYS A 616 -7.91 11.29 -61.71
C LYS A 616 -6.70 12.13 -61.31
N ARG A 617 -5.94 12.63 -62.28
CA ARG A 617 -4.75 13.43 -62.00
C ARG A 617 -5.10 14.69 -61.19
N GLU A 618 -6.20 15.35 -61.54
CA GLU A 618 -6.65 16.55 -60.83
C GLU A 618 -7.10 16.24 -59.40
N PHE A 619 -7.89 15.18 -59.20
CA PHE A 619 -8.37 14.78 -57.88
C PHE A 619 -7.23 14.31 -56.95
N PHE A 620 -6.30 13.50 -57.45
CA PHE A 620 -5.18 12.96 -56.66
C PHE A 620 -3.96 13.88 -56.55
N ARG A 621 -4.06 15.14 -57.00
CA ARG A 621 -2.97 16.13 -56.86
C ARG A 621 -2.58 16.31 -55.38
N ASP A 622 -3.57 16.37 -54.50
CA ASP A 622 -3.36 16.62 -53.07
C ASP A 622 -3.19 15.32 -52.26
N LEU A 623 -2.79 14.21 -52.90
CA LEU A 623 -2.64 12.90 -52.25
C LEU A 623 -1.65 12.92 -51.07
N SER A 624 -0.61 13.77 -51.13
CA SER A 624 0.37 13.94 -50.03
C SER A 624 -0.30 14.40 -48.74
N HIS A 625 -1.25 15.34 -48.81
CA HIS A 625 -1.99 15.81 -47.64
C HIS A 625 -2.78 14.65 -47.01
N TRP A 626 -3.41 13.81 -47.83
CA TRP A 626 -4.17 12.66 -47.33
C TRP A 626 -3.29 11.54 -46.76
N MET A 627 -2.06 11.40 -47.23
CA MET A 627 -1.06 10.53 -46.60
C MET A 627 -0.75 10.99 -45.17
N ASP A 628 -0.58 12.30 -44.97
CA ASP A 628 -0.34 12.89 -43.65
C ASP A 628 -1.56 12.72 -42.73
N GLN A 629 -2.79 12.92 -43.25
CA GLN A 629 -4.03 12.69 -42.50
C GLN A 629 -4.18 11.23 -42.08
N HIS A 630 -3.89 10.28 -42.98
CA HIS A 630 -3.90 8.85 -42.67
C HIS A 630 -2.86 8.48 -41.60
N ALA A 631 -1.65 9.07 -41.64
CA ALA A 631 -0.65 8.88 -40.60
C ALA A 631 -1.12 9.45 -39.25
N ALA A 632 -1.66 10.67 -39.24
CA ALA A 632 -2.19 11.32 -38.04
C ALA A 632 -3.35 10.55 -37.38
N MET A 633 -4.25 9.97 -38.20
CA MET A 633 -5.32 9.08 -37.75
C MET A 633 -4.75 7.84 -37.04
N ASN A 634 -3.77 7.18 -37.65
CA ASN A 634 -3.14 5.99 -37.09
C ASN A 634 -2.40 6.31 -35.78
N ASP A 635 -1.66 7.41 -35.73
CA ASP A 635 -0.95 7.83 -34.51
C ASP A 635 -1.93 8.12 -33.36
N ALA A 636 -3.04 8.83 -33.64
CA ALA A 636 -4.05 9.12 -32.62
C ALA A 636 -4.80 7.85 -32.19
N GLY A 637 -5.19 7.00 -33.14
CA GLY A 637 -5.87 5.75 -32.85
C GLY A 637 -5.01 4.78 -32.04
N ASN A 638 -3.71 4.66 -32.36
CA ASN A 638 -2.77 3.84 -31.58
C ASN A 638 -2.60 4.38 -30.16
N PHE A 639 -2.47 5.70 -29.98
CA PHE A 639 -2.43 6.30 -28.65
C PHE A 639 -3.70 5.99 -27.84
N LEU A 640 -4.88 6.11 -28.45
CA LEU A 640 -6.14 5.80 -27.80
C LEU A 640 -6.27 4.31 -27.46
N ILE A 641 -5.82 3.42 -28.34
CA ILE A 641 -5.76 1.97 -28.09
C ILE A 641 -4.86 1.64 -26.89
N GLU A 642 -3.75 2.37 -26.69
CA GLU A 642 -2.86 2.14 -25.55
C GLU A 642 -3.41 2.70 -24.24
N THR A 643 -4.25 3.74 -24.29
CA THR A 643 -4.69 4.48 -23.10
C THR A 643 -6.12 4.17 -22.67
N CYS A 644 -6.95 3.67 -23.58
CA CYS A 644 -8.35 3.33 -23.32
C CYS A 644 -8.53 1.90 -22.79
N ASP A 645 -9.72 1.60 -22.28
CA ASP A 645 -10.10 0.27 -21.83
C ASP A 645 -10.17 -0.75 -22.99
N GLU A 646 -10.27 -2.03 -22.65
CA GLU A 646 -10.25 -3.12 -23.64
C GLU A 646 -11.38 -3.03 -24.67
N THR A 647 -12.57 -2.55 -24.27
CA THR A 647 -13.73 -2.48 -25.15
C THR A 647 -13.54 -1.43 -26.23
N VAL A 648 -13.17 -0.23 -25.81
CA VAL A 648 -12.88 0.90 -26.70
C VAL A 648 -11.66 0.60 -27.58
N SER A 649 -10.64 -0.03 -26.99
CA SER A 649 -9.43 -0.42 -27.73
C SER A 649 -9.72 -1.45 -28.83
N LEU A 650 -10.65 -2.39 -28.60
CA LEU A 650 -11.06 -3.36 -29.61
C LEU A 650 -11.80 -2.69 -30.77
N ASP A 651 -12.74 -1.79 -30.44
CA ASP A 651 -13.51 -1.06 -31.45
C ASP A 651 -12.61 -0.18 -32.32
N LEU A 652 -11.67 0.54 -31.71
CA LEU A 652 -10.66 1.34 -32.41
C LEU A 652 -9.78 0.49 -33.32
N LYS A 653 -9.30 -0.67 -32.85
CA LYS A 653 -8.52 -1.61 -33.67
C LYS A 653 -9.31 -2.09 -34.87
N GLN A 654 -10.59 -2.41 -34.69
CA GLN A 654 -11.45 -2.87 -35.79
C GLN A 654 -11.69 -1.76 -36.82
N GLN A 655 -11.97 -0.53 -36.38
CA GLN A 655 -12.18 0.59 -37.27
C GLN A 655 -10.91 0.94 -38.06
N LEU A 656 -9.75 1.00 -37.39
CA LEU A 656 -8.46 1.21 -38.05
C LEU A 656 -8.14 0.10 -39.05
N LEU A 657 -8.44 -1.16 -38.72
CA LEU A 657 -8.21 -2.28 -39.65
C LEU A 657 -8.99 -2.10 -40.95
N ILE A 658 -10.26 -1.68 -40.87
CA ILE A 658 -11.11 -1.45 -42.03
C ILE A 658 -10.60 -0.26 -42.85
N LEU A 659 -10.33 0.87 -42.19
CA LEU A 659 -9.88 2.10 -42.87
C LEU A 659 -8.50 1.94 -43.51
N ASN A 660 -7.54 1.35 -42.80
CA ASN A 660 -6.21 1.07 -43.33
C ASN A 660 -6.28 0.04 -44.49
N GLY A 661 -7.25 -0.89 -44.43
CA GLY A 661 -7.53 -1.81 -45.53
C GLY A 661 -7.96 -1.07 -46.80
N ARG A 662 -9.01 -0.23 -46.70
CA ARG A 662 -9.50 0.59 -47.82
C ARG A 662 -8.42 1.51 -48.37
N TRP A 663 -7.72 2.22 -47.48
CA TRP A 663 -6.61 3.11 -47.84
C TRP A 663 -5.54 2.37 -48.64
N ARG A 664 -5.08 1.20 -48.17
CA ARG A 664 -4.05 0.40 -48.84
C ARG A 664 -4.50 -0.01 -50.26
N ASP A 665 -5.73 -0.48 -50.39
CA ASP A 665 -6.27 -0.96 -51.67
C ASP A 665 -6.42 0.19 -52.68
N LEU A 666 -6.82 1.37 -52.23
CA LEU A 666 -6.84 2.61 -53.02
C LEU A 666 -5.42 3.06 -53.39
N PHE A 667 -4.55 3.19 -52.39
CA PHE A 667 -3.19 3.72 -52.53
C PHE A 667 -2.35 2.92 -53.53
N LEU A 668 -2.50 1.60 -53.57
CA LEU A 668 -1.83 0.75 -54.57
C LEU A 668 -2.16 1.17 -56.01
N LYS A 669 -3.36 1.68 -56.26
CA LYS A 669 -3.83 2.15 -57.58
C LYS A 669 -3.42 3.59 -57.88
N VAL A 670 -3.25 4.43 -56.86
CA VAL A 670 -3.07 5.89 -57.03
C VAL A 670 -1.69 6.41 -56.62
N LYS A 671 -0.78 5.56 -56.11
CA LYS A 671 0.57 5.95 -55.64
C LYS A 671 1.41 6.73 -56.66
N GLN A 672 1.14 6.57 -57.96
CA GLN A 672 1.83 7.30 -59.02
C GLN A 672 1.55 8.81 -58.98
N TYR A 673 0.41 9.22 -58.42
CA TYR A 673 0.02 10.62 -58.30
C TYR A 673 0.67 11.33 -57.10
N ALA A 674 1.24 10.58 -56.15
CA ALA A 674 1.88 11.15 -54.95
C ALA A 674 3.08 12.07 -55.27
N HIS A 675 3.69 11.90 -56.45
CA HIS A 675 4.82 12.70 -56.93
C HIS A 675 4.45 13.56 -58.15
N SER A 676 3.15 13.74 -58.44
CA SER A 676 2.69 14.40 -59.68
C SER A 676 3.25 15.83 -59.78
N ASP A 677 3.24 16.58 -58.67
CA ASP A 677 3.72 17.97 -58.64
C ASP A 677 5.23 18.09 -58.83
N GLU A 678 6.02 17.17 -58.28
CA GLU A 678 7.47 17.12 -58.50
C GLU A 678 7.80 16.77 -59.95
N LEU A 679 7.05 15.85 -60.54
CA LEU A 679 7.22 15.40 -61.93
C LEU A 679 6.82 16.51 -62.91
N GLU A 680 5.76 17.27 -62.61
CA GLU A 680 5.33 18.44 -63.37
C GLU A 680 6.34 19.60 -63.25
N LYS A 681 6.89 19.82 -62.06
CA LYS A 681 7.96 20.79 -61.81
C LYS A 681 9.23 20.43 -62.57
N TRP A 682 9.67 19.18 -62.49
CA TRP A 682 10.84 18.68 -63.21
C TRP A 682 10.65 18.77 -64.73
N ARG A 683 9.46 18.45 -65.24
CA ARG A 683 9.12 18.66 -66.66
C ARG A 683 9.22 20.13 -67.07
N LYS A 684 8.71 21.06 -66.26
CA LYS A 684 8.82 22.50 -66.54
C LYS A 684 10.27 22.98 -66.51
N GLU A 685 11.07 22.52 -65.54
CA GLU A 685 12.49 22.84 -65.43
C GLU A 685 13.30 22.27 -66.60
N HIS A 686 13.01 21.03 -66.99
CA HIS A 686 13.62 20.38 -68.15
C HIS A 686 13.28 21.10 -69.47
N LEU A 687 12.01 21.48 -69.67
CA LEU A 687 11.60 22.27 -70.84
C LEU A 687 12.27 23.65 -70.88
N LYS A 688 12.41 24.32 -69.74
CA LYS A 688 13.17 25.58 -69.62
C LYS A 688 14.64 25.38 -69.96
N ALA A 689 15.26 24.31 -69.47
CA ALA A 689 16.66 23.99 -69.75
C ALA A 689 16.89 23.69 -71.25
N ILE A 690 16.01 22.91 -71.88
CA ILE A 690 16.05 22.66 -73.32
C ILE A 690 15.93 23.98 -74.11
N TRP A 691 15.01 24.85 -73.71
CA TRP A 691 14.82 26.13 -74.39
C TRP A 691 16.06 27.03 -74.28
N ALA A 692 16.67 27.12 -73.09
CA ALA A 692 17.90 27.87 -72.88
C ALA A 692 19.10 27.31 -73.67
N LEU A 693 19.24 25.97 -73.75
CA LEU A 693 20.26 25.32 -74.57
C LEU A 693 20.07 25.62 -76.06
N LYS A 694 18.82 25.62 -76.53
CA LYS A 694 18.50 25.96 -77.92
C LYS A 694 18.84 27.41 -78.25
N GLU A 695 18.50 28.35 -77.36
CA GLU A 695 18.86 29.77 -77.53
C GLU A 695 20.38 29.97 -77.57
N LEU A 696 21.12 29.26 -76.71
CA LEU A 696 22.59 29.30 -76.69
C LEU A 696 23.16 28.75 -78.00
N LEU A 697 22.63 27.63 -78.51
CA LEU A 697 23.05 27.04 -79.78
C LEU A 697 22.79 28.00 -80.95
N ASP A 698 21.58 28.54 -81.04
CA ASP A 698 21.17 29.48 -82.11
C ASP A 698 22.03 30.75 -82.08
N THR A 699 22.35 31.29 -80.90
CA THR A 699 23.23 32.47 -80.76
C THR A 699 24.70 32.17 -81.02
N ALA A 700 25.18 30.97 -80.72
CA ALA A 700 26.52 30.52 -81.09
C ALA A 700 26.64 30.34 -82.60
N GLU A 701 25.67 29.67 -83.24
CA GLU A 701 25.63 29.42 -84.68
C GLU A 701 25.52 30.74 -85.47
N ALA A 702 24.63 31.65 -85.07
CA ALA A 702 24.50 32.96 -85.70
C ALA A 702 25.80 33.78 -85.66
N LYS A 703 26.64 33.58 -84.64
CA LYS A 703 27.90 34.30 -84.48
C LYS A 703 29.07 33.62 -85.17
N LEU A 704 29.11 32.28 -85.20
CA LEU A 704 30.05 31.51 -86.02
C LEU A 704 29.86 31.81 -87.51
N ASN A 705 28.62 31.98 -87.94
CA ASN A 705 28.27 32.30 -89.32
C ASN A 705 28.25 33.82 -89.62
N ALA A 706 28.55 34.67 -88.64
CA ALA A 706 28.58 36.11 -88.84
C ALA A 706 29.85 36.52 -89.63
N PRO A 707 29.73 37.35 -90.67
CA PRO A 707 30.89 37.82 -91.43
C PRO A 707 31.78 38.72 -90.56
N VAL A 708 33.07 38.38 -90.44
CA VAL A 708 34.06 39.16 -89.69
C VAL A 708 34.82 40.07 -90.65
N GLN A 709 34.84 41.39 -90.37
CA GLN A 709 35.67 42.31 -91.14
C GLN A 709 37.16 42.03 -90.88
N VAL A 710 37.98 42.02 -91.93
CA VAL A 710 39.42 41.68 -91.86
C VAL A 710 40.22 42.91 -91.44
N SER A 711 40.14 43.28 -90.16
CA SER A 711 41.04 44.23 -89.49
C SER A 711 41.61 43.57 -88.23
N PHE A 712 42.83 43.91 -87.84
CA PHE A 712 43.49 43.27 -86.68
C PHE A 712 42.68 43.42 -85.37
N LEU A 713 42.06 44.58 -85.16
CA LEU A 713 41.22 44.85 -83.99
C LEU A 713 39.92 44.04 -83.99
N SER A 714 39.26 43.90 -85.15
CA SER A 714 38.00 43.15 -85.27
C SER A 714 38.20 41.63 -85.17
N VAL A 715 39.29 41.10 -85.73
CA VAL A 715 39.63 39.67 -85.61
C VAL A 715 40.04 39.32 -84.16
N ARG A 716 40.82 40.19 -83.50
CA ARG A 716 41.18 40.00 -82.09
C ARG A 716 39.97 40.05 -81.17
N ALA A 717 39.05 40.99 -81.37
CA ALA A 717 37.82 41.09 -80.59
C ALA A 717 36.90 39.86 -80.82
N PHE A 718 36.79 39.38 -82.07
CA PHE A 718 36.04 38.17 -82.39
C PHE A 718 36.64 36.92 -81.72
N LEU A 719 37.96 36.74 -81.78
CA LEU A 719 38.64 35.61 -81.13
C LEU A 719 38.48 35.63 -79.61
N GLN A 720 38.58 36.81 -78.99
CA GLN A 720 38.41 36.96 -77.55
C GLN A 720 36.96 36.66 -77.11
N ASP A 721 35.96 37.06 -77.91
CA ASP A 721 34.56 36.73 -77.67
C ASP A 721 34.26 35.24 -77.86
N VAL A 722 34.88 34.59 -78.86
CA VAL A 722 34.80 33.14 -79.07
C VAL A 722 35.47 32.38 -77.92
N GLU A 723 36.59 32.85 -77.38
CA GLU A 723 37.25 32.25 -76.21
C GLU A 723 36.43 32.37 -74.94
N VAL A 724 35.80 33.52 -74.69
CA VAL A 724 34.88 33.71 -73.55
C VAL A 724 33.69 32.75 -73.66
N ARG A 725 33.11 32.57 -74.85
CA ARG A 725 32.01 31.62 -75.03
C ARG A 725 32.44 30.16 -74.96
N LYS A 726 33.65 29.82 -75.44
CA LYS A 726 34.24 28.49 -75.23
C LYS A 726 34.40 28.18 -73.74
N ALA A 727 34.86 29.14 -72.94
CA ALA A 727 34.96 29.00 -71.49
C ALA A 727 33.58 28.82 -70.83
N ASN A 728 32.57 29.58 -71.25
CA ASN A 728 31.19 29.43 -70.74
C ASN A 728 30.56 28.08 -71.13
N CYS A 729 30.83 27.55 -72.32
CA CYS A 729 30.40 26.20 -72.71
C CYS A 729 31.11 25.10 -71.90
N GLN A 730 32.39 25.26 -71.58
CA GLN A 730 33.12 24.33 -70.73
C GLN A 730 32.62 24.34 -69.28
N PHE A 731 32.25 25.51 -68.75
CA PHE A 731 31.70 25.64 -67.40
C PHE A 731 30.32 24.96 -67.27
N ASN A 732 29.45 25.07 -68.28
CA ASN A 732 28.15 24.40 -68.32
C ASN A 732 28.22 22.89 -68.58
N TYR A 733 29.37 22.33 -68.97
CA TYR A 733 29.56 20.88 -69.17
C TYR A 733 30.05 20.16 -67.90
N GLN A 734 30.47 20.92 -66.87
CA GLN A 734 30.96 20.40 -65.58
C GLN A 734 29.94 20.49 -64.43
N MET A 735 28.83 21.19 -64.63
CA MET A 735 27.60 21.12 -63.81
C MET A 735 26.63 20.13 -64.43
#